data_AF-A0A838QFF7-F1
#
_entry.id   AF-A0A838QFF7-F1
#
_cell.length_a   1.000
_cell.length_b   1.000
_cell.length_c   1.000
_cell.angle_alpha   90.00
_cell.angle_beta   90.00
_cell.angle_gamma   90.00
#
_symmetry.space_group_name_H-M   'P 1'
#
loop_
_entity.id
_entity.type
_entity.pdbx_description
1 polymer ?
#
loop_
_entity_poly.entity_id
_entity_poly.type
_entity_poly.pdbx_seq_one_letter_code
_entity_poly.pdbx_strand_id
1 'polypeptide(L)'
;MNQVSPSALRRSAIAVTVSLFTSFSTVLAQETATGRTPAEVGALATLLAEAARVNALIPERLRAYRASVETEMSLALLDSGGRERTAQLEQVASDVRWRAPDRYEQRVTGYRSQAVGPAFSLMSIFGGWTTPTLYGNRLQLGVIPASTSSNIPRTNSAGLAIHPLAVNRDMHYTFEGGDTAVVLYSQGRRIPVVNVRVRPRPNSPGNAILFFGDMQLDADRKQIVRMRGRMVEVRDGRQTISAGSRIPGVSGASFVELVNVEVDGQYWLPAYQRTELQARIALFGEFRSIVRIVSRFNDYRTNDSSWTARTSPPPGFRHHLTFAPSDSLSRFDDWLRPLGASSADVYYADFDDLAPKAWNSTSTSTLRFRPRSLGEVFRFNRIEGLFTGAAVEKDFRDSTPGLSARGSLGYAWAEGVPRGMLGLALTRGQTTTGVRVERSLAHTNDFQLPLSWGATVSALLGSRDDFDYLDRRSAAVSIARTFGVQRRSLFRLEVGPGSDNAVQQNASQGLYVGGDGFRPNRGITTGNYFRSAATAELNPQVSGLFVDRGVGGRVHYERADGDLSWQRLEAGVAIRREVGPLEIYARGDAGTLLSAPVPQALFEIGSGEGLSAYEYKEFAGDRAAIGRAVAGYNFPFLRAPIRLPGNLIVPGIAPGIAAGVHAGWTEISSAAAERVI
;
A
#
# COMPACT_ATOMS: atom_id res chain seq x y z
N MET A 1 7.59 -24.98 -60.18
CA MET A 1 6.44 -24.08 -60.01
C MET A 1 6.53 -23.43 -58.64
N ASN A 2 6.88 -22.13 -58.69
CA ASN A 2 6.59 -21.00 -57.81
C ASN A 2 6.87 -21.14 -56.29
N GLN A 3 7.98 -20.61 -55.77
CA GLN A 3 8.20 -19.22 -55.27
C GLN A 3 7.30 -18.79 -54.11
N VAL A 4 7.89 -18.69 -52.90
CA VAL A 4 7.55 -17.70 -51.86
C VAL A 4 8.86 -17.26 -51.17
N SER A 5 9.02 -15.94 -51.00
CA SER A 5 10.21 -15.19 -50.58
C SER A 5 10.69 -15.40 -49.13
N PRO A 6 11.97 -15.12 -48.83
CA PRO A 6 12.52 -15.11 -47.48
C PRO A 6 12.46 -13.69 -46.85
N SER A 7 11.70 -13.52 -45.77
CA SER A 7 11.76 -12.32 -44.93
C SER A 7 11.49 -12.66 -43.46
N ALA A 8 12.37 -13.45 -42.86
CA ALA A 8 12.36 -13.72 -41.42
C ALA A 8 13.78 -13.89 -40.89
N LEU A 9 14.62 -12.83 -40.98
CA LEU A 9 15.90 -12.76 -40.29
C LEU A 9 16.41 -11.31 -40.36
N ARG A 10 16.16 -10.54 -39.30
CA ARG A 10 16.92 -9.36 -38.81
C ARG A 10 16.01 -8.44 -38.00
N ARG A 11 15.78 -8.81 -36.74
CA ARG A 11 15.56 -7.85 -35.62
C ARG A 11 16.06 -8.48 -34.32
N SER A 12 17.35 -8.79 -34.28
CA SER A 12 18.07 -8.93 -33.00
C SER A 12 18.50 -7.53 -32.60
N ALA A 13 17.64 -6.81 -31.89
CA ALA A 13 17.96 -5.52 -31.29
C ALA A 13 18.04 -5.72 -29.77
N ILE A 14 19.29 -5.82 -29.31
CA ILE A 14 19.85 -5.53 -28.00
C ILE A 14 18.80 -5.01 -26.99
N ALA A 15 18.30 -5.91 -26.15
CA ALA A 15 17.61 -5.54 -24.92
C ALA A 15 18.67 -5.04 -23.91
N VAL A 16 18.86 -3.72 -23.83
CA VAL A 16 19.62 -3.12 -22.73
C VAL A 16 18.73 -3.16 -21.49
N THR A 17 18.98 -4.14 -20.64
CA THR A 17 18.40 -4.24 -19.31
C THR A 17 18.93 -3.08 -18.44
N VAL A 18 18.18 -1.97 -18.34
CA VAL A 18 18.46 -0.90 -17.37
C VAL A 18 17.97 -1.36 -15.98
N SER A 19 18.79 -2.19 -15.31
CA SER A 19 18.58 -2.64 -13.92
C SER A 19 19.53 -1.94 -12.95
N LEU A 20 19.57 -0.60 -12.95
CA LEU A 20 20.52 0.16 -12.12
C LEU A 20 19.92 1.21 -11.18
N PHE A 21 18.60 1.22 -10.93
CA PHE A 21 17.98 2.26 -10.10
C PHE A 21 17.15 1.82 -8.89
N THR A 22 17.14 0.54 -8.50
CA THR A 22 16.32 0.07 -7.36
C THR A 22 17.06 -0.19 -6.05
N SER A 23 18.34 0.17 -5.93
CA SER A 23 19.09 0.01 -4.68
C SER A 23 19.82 1.29 -4.30
N PHE A 24 19.12 2.28 -3.74
CA PHE A 24 19.75 3.41 -3.06
C PHE A 24 19.26 3.44 -1.61
N SER A 25 20.06 2.82 -0.75
CA SER A 25 19.89 2.86 0.70
C SER A 25 20.09 4.29 1.22
N THR A 26 19.23 4.69 2.15
CA THR A 26 19.42 5.87 2.98
C THR A 26 20.68 5.70 3.82
N VAL A 27 21.76 6.41 3.48
CA VAL A 27 22.87 6.63 4.40
C VAL A 27 22.38 7.67 5.41
N LEU A 28 22.10 7.22 6.64
CA LEU A 28 21.92 8.11 7.79
C LEU A 28 23.27 8.78 8.07
N ALA A 29 23.47 9.98 7.53
CA ALA A 29 24.51 10.87 8.01
C ALA A 29 24.09 11.36 9.40
N GLN A 30 24.85 10.95 10.41
CA GLN A 30 24.72 11.41 11.79
C GLN A 30 25.02 12.92 11.80
N GLU A 31 24.01 13.72 12.12
CA GLU A 31 24.09 15.18 12.16
C GLU A 31 25.03 15.61 13.30
N THR A 32 26.29 15.85 12.95
CA THR A 32 27.20 16.60 13.81
C THR A 32 27.08 18.05 13.35
N ALA A 33 26.41 18.88 14.14
CA ALA A 33 26.22 20.30 13.85
C ALA A 33 27.55 21.05 13.99
N THR A 34 28.43 20.93 12.99
CA THR A 34 29.51 21.87 12.75
C THR A 34 28.98 23.00 11.88
N GLY A 35 29.04 24.23 12.38
CA GLY A 35 28.63 25.42 11.64
C GLY A 35 29.34 25.49 10.29
N ARG A 36 28.57 25.68 9.21
CA ARG A 36 29.09 25.76 7.84
C ARG A 36 29.96 27.00 7.66
N THR A 37 30.97 26.90 6.82
CA THR A 37 31.80 28.05 6.47
C THR A 37 31.05 28.98 5.51
N PRO A 38 31.29 30.30 5.53
CA PRO A 38 30.69 31.24 4.57
C PRO A 38 30.94 30.87 3.09
N ALA A 39 32.06 30.20 2.79
CA ALA A 39 32.41 29.74 1.45
C ALA A 39 31.46 28.63 0.95
N GLU A 40 31.07 27.68 1.80
CA GLU A 40 30.12 26.61 1.47
C GLU A 40 28.72 27.17 1.18
N VAL A 41 28.30 28.18 1.96
CA VAL A 41 27.03 28.89 1.74
C VAL A 41 27.05 29.63 0.40
N GLY A 42 28.17 30.25 0.04
CA GLY A 42 28.35 30.92 -1.25
C GLY A 42 28.31 29.97 -2.44
N ALA A 43 28.95 28.80 -2.34
CA ALA A 43 28.99 27.80 -3.42
C ALA A 43 27.60 27.25 -3.76
N LEU A 44 26.80 26.91 -2.74
CA LEU A 44 25.41 26.46 -2.93
C LEU A 44 24.54 27.55 -3.58
N ALA A 45 24.67 28.80 -3.12
CA ALA A 45 23.90 29.91 -3.68
C ALA A 45 24.19 30.11 -5.17
N THR A 46 25.47 30.06 -5.58
CA THR A 46 25.89 30.12 -6.99
C THR A 46 25.33 28.96 -7.80
N LEU A 47 25.46 27.72 -7.30
CA LEU A 47 24.89 26.53 -7.95
C LEU A 47 23.40 26.69 -8.21
N LEU A 48 22.64 27.16 -7.21
CA LEU A 48 21.20 27.35 -7.32
C LEU A 48 20.86 28.48 -8.29
N ALA A 49 21.58 29.60 -8.28
CA ALA A 49 21.38 30.69 -9.23
C ALA A 49 21.55 30.22 -10.68
N GLU A 50 22.61 29.48 -10.97
CA GLU A 50 22.86 28.88 -12.28
C GLU A 50 21.79 27.85 -12.65
N ALA A 51 21.44 26.96 -11.72
CA ALA A 51 20.40 25.96 -11.92
C ALA A 51 19.04 26.60 -12.22
N ALA A 52 18.64 27.67 -11.53
CA ALA A 52 17.40 28.35 -11.89
C ALA A 52 17.46 29.01 -13.25
N ARG A 53 18.58 29.62 -13.63
CA ARG A 53 18.70 30.19 -14.97
C ARG A 53 18.52 29.11 -16.05
N VAL A 54 19.12 27.93 -15.85
CA VAL A 54 19.02 26.80 -16.79
C VAL A 54 17.62 26.18 -16.81
N ASN A 55 16.98 26.00 -15.65
CA ASN A 55 15.69 25.31 -15.55
C ASN A 55 14.47 26.24 -15.64
N ALA A 56 14.63 27.57 -15.60
CA ALA A 56 13.51 28.51 -15.71
C ALA A 56 12.81 28.45 -17.07
N LEU A 57 13.53 28.00 -18.11
CA LEU A 57 13.03 27.84 -19.47
C LEU A 57 13.29 26.42 -19.95
N ILE A 58 12.40 25.95 -20.82
CA ILE A 58 12.60 24.71 -21.57
C ILE A 58 13.79 24.92 -22.52
N PRO A 59 14.72 23.95 -22.65
CA PRO A 59 15.79 24.03 -23.66
C PRO A 59 15.23 24.29 -25.06
N GLU A 60 15.72 25.32 -25.77
CA GLU A 60 15.16 25.75 -27.07
C GLU A 60 15.13 24.65 -28.14
N ARG A 61 16.06 23.70 -28.03
CA ARG A 61 16.17 22.55 -28.94
C ARG A 61 15.19 21.41 -28.61
N LEU A 62 14.56 21.43 -27.44
CA LEU A 62 13.54 20.47 -27.04
C LEU A 62 12.14 21.06 -27.31
N ARG A 63 11.64 20.86 -28.53
CA ARG A 63 10.34 21.40 -28.97
C ARG A 63 9.19 20.46 -28.68
N ALA A 64 9.43 19.16 -28.73
CA ALA A 64 8.44 18.13 -28.47
C ALA A 64 9.10 16.81 -28.05
N TYR A 65 8.34 15.88 -27.49
CA TYR A 65 8.72 14.49 -27.42
C TYR A 65 7.49 13.57 -27.47
N ARG A 66 7.70 12.33 -27.87
CA ARG A 66 6.80 11.20 -27.66
C ARG A 66 7.48 10.15 -26.79
N ALA A 67 6.74 9.51 -25.91
CA ALA A 67 7.19 8.37 -25.13
C ALA A 67 6.05 7.39 -24.89
N SER A 68 6.41 6.13 -24.66
CA SER A 68 5.50 5.12 -24.13
C SER A 68 5.59 5.14 -22.61
N VAL A 69 4.45 4.96 -21.94
CA VAL A 69 4.34 5.00 -20.48
C VAL A 69 3.53 3.82 -19.99
N GLU A 70 4.09 3.05 -19.06
CA GLU A 70 3.35 2.06 -18.31
C GLU A 70 3.11 2.61 -16.90
N THR A 71 1.84 2.72 -16.51
CA THR A 71 1.42 3.17 -15.18
C THR A 71 0.72 2.06 -14.44
N GLU A 72 1.05 1.88 -13.17
CA GLU A 72 0.28 1.07 -12.23
C GLU A 72 -0.29 1.97 -11.14
N MET A 73 -1.60 1.91 -10.96
CA MET A 73 -2.32 2.57 -9.89
C MET A 73 -2.79 1.52 -8.90
N SER A 74 -2.47 1.70 -7.62
CA SER A 74 -2.85 0.78 -6.56
C SER A 74 -3.62 1.49 -5.46
N LEU A 75 -4.67 0.83 -4.97
CA LEU A 75 -5.31 1.18 -3.71
C LEU A 75 -4.80 0.22 -2.64
N ALA A 76 -3.98 0.73 -1.74
CA ALA A 76 -3.49 0.00 -0.59
C ALA A 76 -4.15 0.48 0.71
N LEU A 77 -4.32 -0.46 1.63
CA LEU A 77 -4.85 -0.24 2.96
C LEU A 77 -3.74 -0.54 3.96
N LEU A 78 -3.58 0.32 4.96
CA LEU A 78 -2.79 -0.02 6.13
C LEU A 78 -3.67 -0.65 7.19
N ASP A 79 -3.29 -1.84 7.63
CA ASP A 79 -3.92 -2.46 8.79
C ASP A 79 -3.45 -1.80 10.10
N SER A 80 -4.07 -2.20 11.21
CA SER A 80 -3.76 -1.64 12.53
C SER A 80 -2.34 -1.96 13.03
N GLY A 81 -1.70 -2.98 12.47
CA GLY A 81 -0.29 -3.30 12.68
C GLY A 81 0.66 -2.49 11.79
N GLY A 82 0.15 -1.55 11.00
CA GLY A 82 0.93 -0.74 10.07
C GLY A 82 1.36 -1.52 8.82
N ARG A 83 0.72 -2.65 8.51
CA ARG A 83 1.06 -3.47 7.34
C ARG A 83 0.23 -3.04 6.15
N GLU A 84 0.93 -2.76 5.06
CA GLU A 84 0.30 -2.40 3.78
C GLU A 84 -0.28 -3.66 3.10
N ARG A 85 -1.50 -3.52 2.57
CA ARG A 85 -2.26 -4.54 1.85
C ARG A 85 -2.87 -3.96 0.59
N THR A 86 -2.60 -4.54 -0.57
CA THR A 86 -3.13 -4.01 -1.83
C THR A 86 -4.51 -4.60 -2.12
N ALA A 87 -5.55 -3.76 -2.12
CA ALA A 87 -6.93 -4.18 -2.41
C ALA A 87 -7.25 -4.17 -3.90
N GLN A 88 -6.66 -3.22 -4.64
CA GLN A 88 -6.91 -3.04 -6.07
C GLN A 88 -5.66 -2.57 -6.81
N LEU A 89 -5.50 -3.04 -8.04
CA LEU A 89 -4.50 -2.66 -9.02
C LEU A 89 -5.17 -2.34 -10.36
N GLU A 90 -4.77 -1.23 -10.97
CA GLU A 90 -5.07 -0.89 -12.36
C GLU A 90 -3.74 -0.63 -13.08
N GLN A 91 -3.53 -1.26 -14.23
CA GLN A 91 -2.36 -1.03 -15.06
C GLN A 91 -2.81 -0.46 -16.40
N VAL A 92 -2.15 0.63 -16.79
CA VAL A 92 -2.50 1.47 -17.92
C VAL A 92 -1.26 1.65 -18.78
N ALA A 93 -1.35 1.22 -20.04
CA ALA A 93 -0.38 1.58 -21.07
C ALA A 93 -0.85 2.88 -21.74
N SER A 94 0.06 3.82 -21.93
CA SER A 94 -0.24 5.12 -22.53
C SER A 94 0.86 5.54 -23.51
N ASP A 95 0.45 6.15 -24.62
CA ASP A 95 1.30 6.99 -25.45
C ASP A 95 1.22 8.43 -24.92
N VAL A 96 2.34 9.03 -24.56
CA VAL A 96 2.38 10.43 -24.16
C VAL A 96 3.05 11.29 -25.22
N ARG A 97 2.49 12.47 -25.45
CA ARG A 97 3.00 13.47 -26.39
C ARG A 97 3.06 14.81 -25.70
N TRP A 98 4.25 15.40 -25.71
CA TRP A 98 4.47 16.71 -25.13
C TRP A 98 5.02 17.67 -26.18
N ARG A 99 4.63 18.94 -26.08
CA ARG A 99 5.14 20.02 -26.93
C ARG A 99 5.26 21.29 -26.12
N ALA A 100 6.39 21.95 -26.26
CA ALA A 100 6.66 23.22 -25.61
C ALA A 100 5.65 24.31 -26.06
N PRO A 101 5.29 25.25 -25.18
CA PRO A 101 5.73 25.33 -23.78
C PRO A 101 4.92 24.45 -22.80
N ASP A 102 3.69 24.06 -23.12
CA ASP A 102 2.73 23.58 -22.12
C ASP A 102 1.67 22.58 -22.63
N ARG A 103 1.87 21.93 -23.78
CA ARG A 103 0.90 20.98 -24.33
C ARG A 103 1.26 19.55 -23.98
N TYR A 104 0.32 18.80 -23.40
CA TYR A 104 0.54 17.42 -23.03
C TYR A 104 -0.70 16.55 -23.26
N GLU A 105 -0.57 15.57 -24.15
CA GLU A 105 -1.58 14.53 -24.39
C GLU A 105 -1.08 13.22 -23.78
N GLN A 106 -1.95 12.58 -23.00
CA GLN A 106 -1.78 11.21 -22.54
C GLN A 106 -2.90 10.37 -23.16
N ARG A 107 -2.55 9.52 -24.12
CA ARG A 107 -3.49 8.63 -24.80
C ARG A 107 -3.37 7.23 -24.23
N VAL A 108 -4.41 6.75 -23.57
CA VAL A 108 -4.49 5.38 -23.06
C VAL A 108 -4.62 4.40 -24.22
N THR A 109 -3.71 3.44 -24.32
CA THR A 109 -3.63 2.44 -25.38
C THR A 109 -3.86 1.01 -24.89
N GLY A 110 -3.69 0.75 -23.60
CA GLY A 110 -3.98 -0.54 -22.97
C GLY A 110 -4.47 -0.37 -21.53
N TYR A 111 -5.33 -1.27 -21.08
CA TYR A 111 -5.87 -1.27 -19.72
C TYR A 111 -6.11 -2.70 -19.22
N ARG A 112 -5.71 -2.97 -17.98
CA ARG A 112 -6.12 -4.16 -17.22
C ARG A 112 -6.20 -3.84 -15.74
N SER A 113 -7.02 -4.55 -15.00
CA SER A 113 -7.23 -4.31 -13.57
C SER A 113 -7.48 -5.60 -12.82
N GLN A 114 -7.19 -5.59 -11.52
CA GLN A 114 -7.47 -6.68 -10.60
C GLN A 114 -7.81 -6.09 -9.24
N ALA A 115 -8.85 -6.61 -8.59
CA ALA A 115 -9.30 -6.11 -7.30
C ALA A 115 -9.88 -7.24 -6.45
N VAL A 116 -9.90 -7.01 -5.14
CA VAL A 116 -10.66 -7.84 -4.20
C VAL A 116 -11.86 -7.04 -3.71
N GLY A 117 -13.06 -7.53 -4.01
CA GLY A 117 -14.30 -6.82 -3.74
C GLY A 117 -14.69 -5.80 -4.82
N PRO A 118 -15.61 -4.87 -4.51
CA PRO A 118 -16.04 -3.84 -5.46
C PRO A 118 -14.86 -2.97 -5.95
N ALA A 119 -14.70 -2.88 -7.26
CA ALA A 119 -13.64 -2.09 -7.89
C ALA A 119 -14.18 -0.74 -8.39
N PHE A 120 -13.38 0.31 -8.31
CA PHE A 120 -13.68 1.63 -8.89
C PHE A 120 -12.48 2.17 -9.64
N SER A 121 -12.63 2.77 -10.82
CA SER A 121 -11.45 3.21 -11.57
C SER A 121 -10.90 4.51 -10.97
N LEU A 122 -9.61 4.51 -10.65
CA LEU A 122 -8.89 5.71 -10.24
C LEU A 122 -8.82 6.76 -11.36
N MET A 123 -9.02 6.37 -12.62
CA MET A 123 -9.16 7.31 -13.74
C MET A 123 -10.47 8.13 -13.69
N SER A 124 -11.47 7.72 -12.89
CA SER A 124 -12.64 8.56 -12.59
C SER A 124 -12.28 9.76 -11.72
N ILE A 125 -11.21 9.62 -10.94
CA ILE A 125 -10.74 10.64 -10.00
C ILE A 125 -9.68 11.51 -10.67
N PHE A 126 -8.85 10.91 -11.54
CA PHE A 126 -7.72 11.58 -12.16
C PHE A 126 -7.86 11.74 -13.68
N GLY A 127 -7.83 13.00 -14.15
CA GLY A 127 -7.77 13.37 -15.57
C GLY A 127 -6.33 13.42 -16.12
N GLY A 128 -5.35 13.04 -15.32
CA GLY A 128 -3.94 13.00 -15.65
C GLY A 128 -3.08 12.72 -14.42
N TRP A 129 -1.96 12.02 -14.59
CA TRP A 129 -1.14 11.55 -13.46
C TRP A 129 0.36 11.51 -13.77
N THR A 130 0.76 12.04 -14.93
CA THR A 130 2.17 12.11 -15.32
C THR A 130 2.62 13.56 -15.42
N THR A 131 3.84 13.83 -14.95
CA THR A 131 4.50 15.13 -15.06
C THR A 131 5.35 15.14 -16.32
N PRO A 132 5.08 15.97 -17.34
CA PRO A 132 5.79 15.89 -18.62
C PRO A 132 7.25 16.34 -18.53
N THR A 133 7.53 17.32 -17.68
CA THR A 133 8.86 17.94 -17.59
C THR A 133 9.06 18.57 -16.21
N LEU A 134 10.32 18.65 -15.79
CA LEU A 134 10.76 19.41 -14.61
C LEU A 134 11.37 20.77 -14.98
N TYR A 135 11.19 21.25 -16.22
CA TYR A 135 11.57 22.62 -16.60
C TYR A 135 10.42 23.61 -16.34
N GLY A 136 10.76 24.88 -16.18
CA GLY A 136 9.85 26.00 -16.03
C GLY A 136 9.73 26.52 -14.60
N ASN A 137 9.01 27.63 -14.44
CA ASN A 137 8.79 28.27 -13.14
C ASN A 137 7.67 27.62 -12.31
N ARG A 138 6.89 26.74 -12.93
CA ARG A 138 5.74 26.05 -12.31
C ARG A 138 5.77 24.59 -12.72
N LEU A 139 5.48 23.72 -11.76
CA LEU A 139 5.44 22.28 -11.97
C LEU A 139 4.03 21.75 -11.75
N GLN A 140 3.63 20.85 -12.65
CA GLN A 140 2.49 19.97 -12.39
C GLN A 140 3.01 18.76 -11.63
N LEU A 141 2.87 18.76 -10.31
CA LEU A 141 3.33 17.67 -9.45
C LEU A 141 2.13 16.84 -8.97
N GLY A 142 2.21 15.53 -9.16
CA GLY A 142 1.17 14.58 -8.74
C GLY A 142 0.05 14.43 -9.76
N VAL A 143 -1.19 14.40 -9.28
CA VAL A 143 -2.39 14.10 -10.07
C VAL A 143 -3.20 15.35 -10.46
N ILE A 144 -3.94 15.26 -11.56
CA ILE A 144 -4.95 16.23 -11.96
C ILE A 144 -6.34 15.62 -11.72
N PRO A 145 -7.26 16.31 -11.03
CA PRO A 145 -8.63 15.85 -10.88
C PRO A 145 -9.38 15.72 -12.23
N ALA A 146 -10.18 14.67 -12.41
CA ALA A 146 -10.98 14.44 -13.63
C ALA A 146 -12.02 15.54 -13.90
N SER A 147 -12.50 16.24 -12.87
CA SER A 147 -13.35 17.43 -13.04
C SER A 147 -12.61 18.58 -13.74
N THR A 148 -11.29 18.63 -13.61
CA THR A 148 -10.42 19.71 -14.13
C THR A 148 -9.89 19.39 -15.53
N SER A 149 -10.02 18.16 -16.03
CA SER A 149 -9.64 17.80 -17.41
C SER A 149 -10.69 18.19 -18.47
N SER A 150 -11.79 18.82 -18.06
CA SER A 150 -12.78 19.40 -18.97
C SER A 150 -12.29 20.73 -19.57
N ASN A 151 -12.81 21.08 -20.75
CA ASN A 151 -12.35 22.15 -21.68
C ASN A 151 -12.33 23.60 -21.14
N ILE A 152 -12.42 23.83 -19.84
CA ILE A 152 -12.44 25.17 -19.25
C ILE A 152 -11.01 25.76 -19.21
N PRO A 153 -10.74 26.88 -19.90
CA PRO A 153 -9.43 27.52 -19.89
C PRO A 153 -9.03 27.92 -18.46
N ARG A 154 -7.90 27.41 -17.97
CA ARG A 154 -7.26 27.96 -16.76
C ARG A 154 -6.65 29.31 -17.11
N THR A 155 -7.32 30.39 -16.71
CA THR A 155 -6.67 31.70 -16.54
C THR A 155 -5.89 31.78 -15.23
N ASN A 156 -6.10 30.84 -14.29
CA ASN A 156 -5.45 30.83 -12.98
C ASN A 156 -4.47 29.66 -12.78
N SER A 157 -3.19 30.01 -12.62
CA SER A 157 -2.04 29.17 -12.25
C SER A 157 -2.12 28.55 -10.85
N ALA A 158 -3.23 28.76 -10.13
CA ALA A 158 -3.39 28.51 -8.71
C ALA A 158 -3.35 27.03 -8.27
N GLY A 159 -3.26 26.07 -9.20
CA GLY A 159 -3.10 24.64 -8.87
C GLY A 159 -1.82 24.01 -9.40
N LEU A 160 -0.83 24.80 -9.83
CA LEU A 160 0.52 24.31 -10.13
C LEU A 160 1.46 24.63 -8.97
N ALA A 161 2.38 23.71 -8.67
CA ALA A 161 3.39 23.92 -7.65
C ALA A 161 4.40 24.98 -8.12
N ILE A 162 4.85 25.84 -7.21
CA ILE A 162 5.96 26.75 -7.48
C ILE A 162 7.24 25.92 -7.59
N HIS A 163 7.94 26.03 -8.71
CA HIS A 163 9.16 25.27 -8.95
C HIS A 163 10.25 25.67 -7.92
N PRO A 164 10.99 24.74 -7.28
CA PRO A 164 12.09 25.08 -6.36
C PRO A 164 13.19 25.95 -6.97
N LEU A 165 13.45 25.78 -8.27
CA LEU A 165 14.32 26.63 -9.09
C LEU A 165 13.58 27.75 -9.86
N ALA A 166 12.37 28.15 -9.46
CA ALA A 166 11.68 29.29 -10.09
C ALA A 166 12.44 30.60 -9.88
N VAL A 167 12.22 31.59 -10.77
CA VAL A 167 12.79 32.94 -10.62
C VAL A 167 12.46 33.56 -9.25
N ASN A 168 11.27 33.28 -8.71
CA ASN A 168 10.81 33.79 -7.44
C ASN A 168 11.00 32.82 -6.25
N ARG A 169 11.85 31.79 -6.40
CA ARG A 169 12.00 30.72 -5.40
C ARG A 169 12.36 31.22 -3.99
N ASP A 170 13.15 32.29 -3.88
CA ASP A 170 13.72 32.73 -2.60
C ASP A 170 12.64 33.35 -1.70
N MET A 171 11.49 33.74 -2.27
CA MET A 171 10.29 34.13 -1.50
C MET A 171 9.58 32.94 -0.85
N HIS A 172 9.76 31.74 -1.40
CA HIS A 172 8.98 30.55 -1.05
C HIS A 172 9.81 29.46 -0.37
N TYR A 173 11.12 29.40 -0.62
CA TYR A 173 11.97 28.29 -0.21
C TYR A 173 13.24 28.75 0.52
N THR A 174 13.77 27.85 1.34
CA THR A 174 15.15 27.82 1.82
C THR A 174 15.81 26.52 1.38
N PHE A 175 17.14 26.55 1.25
CA PHE A 175 17.93 25.46 0.69
C PHE A 175 19.09 25.09 1.61
N GLU A 176 19.38 23.80 1.70
CA GLU A 176 20.50 23.24 2.45
C GLU A 176 21.14 22.08 1.70
N GLY A 177 22.38 21.72 2.04
CA GLY A 177 23.16 20.70 1.34
C GLY A 177 24.10 21.31 0.32
N GLY A 178 24.17 20.74 -0.89
CA GLY A 178 25.10 21.17 -1.93
C GLY A 178 26.28 20.22 -2.15
N ASP A 179 26.37 19.15 -1.36
CA ASP A 179 27.40 18.13 -1.50
C ASP A 179 27.09 17.16 -2.66
N THR A 180 28.16 16.65 -3.29
CA THR A 180 28.03 15.59 -4.28
C THR A 180 27.62 14.30 -3.59
N ALA A 181 26.39 13.83 -3.86
CA ALA A 181 25.84 12.62 -3.26
C ALA A 181 26.29 11.36 -4.01
N VAL A 182 26.39 11.43 -5.34
CA VAL A 182 26.78 10.30 -6.19
C VAL A 182 27.38 10.81 -7.50
N VAL A 183 28.15 9.96 -8.17
CA VAL A 183 28.66 10.22 -9.52
C VAL A 183 28.09 9.18 -10.46
N LEU A 184 27.35 9.62 -11.49
CA LEU A 184 26.83 8.77 -12.54
C LEU A 184 27.81 8.72 -13.72
N TYR A 185 27.75 7.64 -14.50
CA TYR A 185 28.46 7.51 -15.76
C TYR A 185 27.45 7.23 -16.87
N SER A 186 27.37 8.11 -17.87
CA SER A 186 26.42 8.02 -18.99
C SER A 186 27.12 8.44 -20.28
N GLN A 187 27.05 7.62 -21.34
CA GLN A 187 27.66 7.90 -22.65
C GLN A 187 29.14 8.36 -22.57
N GLY A 188 29.92 7.75 -21.66
CA GLY A 188 31.33 8.10 -21.43
C GLY A 188 31.56 9.39 -20.63
N ARG A 189 30.50 10.10 -20.22
CA ARG A 189 30.55 11.30 -19.38
C ARG A 189 30.40 10.93 -17.90
N ARG A 190 31.27 11.51 -17.07
CA ARG A 190 31.14 11.53 -15.61
C ARG A 190 30.16 12.66 -15.23
N ILE A 191 29.12 12.35 -14.47
CA ILE A 191 28.06 13.29 -14.08
C ILE A 191 28.00 13.34 -12.56
N PRO A 192 28.62 14.34 -11.89
CA PRO A 192 28.47 14.52 -10.46
C PRO A 192 27.03 14.95 -10.15
N VAL A 193 26.39 14.31 -9.17
CA VAL A 193 25.03 14.62 -8.76
C VAL A 193 25.06 15.24 -7.37
N VAL A 194 24.56 16.47 -7.26
CA VAL A 194 24.50 17.25 -6.02
C VAL A 194 23.11 17.12 -5.39
N ASN A 195 23.06 16.86 -4.08
CA ASN A 195 21.80 16.80 -3.34
C ASN A 195 21.50 18.12 -2.63
N VAL A 196 20.30 18.66 -2.85
CA VAL A 196 19.80 19.89 -2.23
C VAL A 196 18.51 19.60 -1.50
N ARG A 197 18.48 19.86 -0.19
CA ARG A 197 17.26 19.84 0.62
C ARG A 197 16.49 21.15 0.39
N VAL A 198 15.22 21.03 0.01
CA VAL A 198 14.30 22.15 -0.24
C VAL A 198 13.28 22.22 0.90
N ARG A 199 13.18 23.37 1.55
CA ARG A 199 12.19 23.61 2.62
C ARG A 199 11.32 24.83 2.30
N PRO A 200 9.98 24.71 2.35
CA PRO A 200 9.10 25.86 2.27
C PRO A 200 9.32 26.83 3.43
N ARG A 201 9.34 28.13 3.14
CA ARG A 201 9.39 29.17 4.17
C ARG A 201 8.09 29.18 4.99
N PRO A 202 8.16 29.42 6.31
CA PRO A 202 6.96 29.49 7.15
C PRO A 202 5.99 30.62 6.77
N ASN A 203 6.51 31.71 6.20
CA ASN A 203 5.79 32.94 5.84
C ASN A 203 5.73 33.17 4.31
N SER A 204 5.70 32.09 3.53
CA SER A 204 5.60 32.17 2.07
C SER A 204 4.36 33.00 1.66
N PRO A 205 4.47 34.00 0.78
CA PRO A 205 3.35 34.88 0.45
C PRO A 205 2.24 34.19 -0.37
N GLY A 206 1.00 34.59 -0.11
CA GLY A 206 -0.19 34.23 -0.89
C GLY A 206 -0.60 32.76 -0.80
N ASN A 207 -1.42 32.35 -1.78
CA ASN A 207 -1.88 30.97 -1.92
C ASN A 207 -0.99 30.23 -2.93
N ALA A 208 -0.38 29.12 -2.50
CA ALA A 208 0.56 28.37 -3.32
C ALA A 208 0.60 26.88 -2.95
N ILE A 209 1.01 26.06 -3.92
CA ILE A 209 1.46 24.69 -3.65
C ILE A 209 2.98 24.71 -3.72
N LEU A 210 3.64 24.22 -2.67
CA LEU A 210 5.08 24.23 -2.50
C LEU A 210 5.63 22.81 -2.33
N PHE A 211 6.90 22.62 -2.62
CA PHE A 211 7.62 21.34 -2.48
C PHE A 211 8.47 21.31 -1.21
N PHE A 212 8.36 20.23 -0.43
CA PHE A 212 9.25 19.94 0.70
C PHE A 212 9.93 18.59 0.49
N GLY A 213 11.25 18.56 0.40
CA GLY A 213 11.98 17.31 0.16
C GLY A 213 13.38 17.51 -0.39
N ASP A 214 13.88 16.52 -1.11
CA ASP A 214 15.19 16.50 -1.74
C ASP A 214 15.08 16.74 -3.25
N MET A 215 16.01 17.53 -3.79
CA MET A 215 16.20 17.79 -5.20
C MET A 215 17.65 17.48 -5.55
N GLN A 216 17.85 16.62 -6.54
CA GLN A 216 19.16 16.23 -7.04
C GLN A 216 19.43 16.87 -8.39
N LEU A 217 20.62 17.44 -8.55
CA LEU A 217 21.03 18.21 -9.73
C LEU A 217 22.26 17.58 -10.39
N ASP A 218 22.29 17.52 -11.72
CA ASP A 218 23.52 17.34 -12.50
C ASP A 218 24.42 18.56 -12.23
N ALA A 219 25.57 18.36 -11.61
CA ALA A 219 26.46 19.44 -11.20
C ALA A 219 27.07 20.19 -12.38
N ASP A 220 27.15 19.57 -13.56
CA ASP A 220 27.75 20.20 -14.73
C ASP A 220 26.69 20.98 -15.51
N ARG A 221 25.55 20.34 -15.80
CA ARG A 221 24.45 20.96 -16.58
C ARG A 221 23.46 21.75 -15.76
N LYS A 222 23.51 21.63 -14.43
CA LYS A 222 22.60 22.25 -13.47
C LYS A 222 21.14 21.83 -13.64
N GLN A 223 20.87 20.71 -14.32
CA GLN A 223 19.52 20.21 -14.60
C GLN A 223 19.06 19.23 -13.51
N ILE A 224 17.74 19.14 -13.31
CA ILE A 224 17.17 18.26 -12.29
C ILE A 224 17.22 16.80 -12.74
N VAL A 225 17.88 15.97 -11.93
CA VAL A 225 17.97 14.52 -12.09
C VAL A 225 16.87 13.81 -11.31
N ARG A 226 16.57 14.26 -10.09
CA ARG A 226 15.53 13.67 -9.24
C ARG A 226 14.90 14.69 -8.31
N MET A 227 13.61 14.53 -8.03
CA MET A 227 12.91 15.20 -6.94
C MET A 227 12.16 14.18 -6.10
N ARG A 228 12.34 14.18 -4.79
CA ARG A 228 11.61 13.31 -3.85
C ARG A 228 11.12 14.15 -2.69
N GLY A 229 9.81 14.26 -2.50
CA GLY A 229 9.25 15.17 -1.51
C GLY A 229 7.75 15.04 -1.33
N ARG A 230 7.19 15.90 -0.47
CA ARG A 230 5.74 16.10 -0.34
C ARG A 230 5.32 17.47 -0.83
N MET A 231 4.06 17.57 -1.22
CA MET A 231 3.40 18.83 -1.49
C MET A 231 2.93 19.50 -0.19
N VAL A 232 3.09 20.81 -0.11
CA VAL A 232 2.65 21.66 1.00
C VAL A 232 1.75 22.74 0.43
N GLU A 233 0.50 22.78 0.87
CA GLU A 233 -0.42 23.85 0.49
C GLU A 233 -0.22 25.02 1.45
N VAL A 234 -0.12 26.23 0.91
CA VAL A 234 -0.07 27.48 1.67
C VAL A 234 -1.33 28.25 1.35
N ARG A 235 -2.05 28.69 2.38
CA ARG A 235 -3.22 29.58 2.27
C ARG A 235 -3.03 30.77 3.19
N ASP A 236 -3.22 31.97 2.65
CA ASP A 236 -3.05 33.23 3.38
C ASP A 236 -1.74 33.30 4.17
N GLY A 237 -0.66 32.80 3.53
CA GLY A 237 0.68 32.74 4.13
C GLY A 237 0.90 31.68 5.20
N ARG A 238 -0.08 30.81 5.47
CA ARG A 238 0.01 29.71 6.45
C ARG A 238 0.01 28.35 5.76
N GLN A 239 0.91 27.46 6.18
CA GLN A 239 0.94 26.09 5.69
C GLN A 239 -0.29 25.32 6.20
N THR A 240 -1.02 24.68 5.29
CA THR A 240 -2.14 23.79 5.63
C THR A 240 -1.75 22.33 5.39
N ILE A 241 -2.34 21.43 6.17
CA ILE A 241 -2.12 19.98 6.04
C ILE A 241 -2.94 19.42 4.85
N SER A 242 -3.76 20.24 4.18
CA SER A 242 -4.77 19.82 3.20
C SER A 242 -4.27 19.53 1.79
N ALA A 243 -2.96 19.46 1.55
CA ALA A 243 -2.42 19.23 0.21
C ALA A 243 -2.84 17.85 -0.33
N GLY A 244 -3.99 17.80 -1.02
CA GLY A 244 -4.57 16.59 -1.61
C GLY A 244 -5.96 16.16 -1.11
N SER A 245 -6.56 16.81 -0.10
CA SER A 245 -7.95 16.49 0.33
C SER A 245 -8.74 17.74 0.72
N ARG A 246 -9.94 17.91 0.14
CA ARG A 246 -10.92 18.96 0.49
C ARG A 246 -12.09 18.44 1.34
N ILE A 247 -12.02 17.19 1.80
CA ILE A 247 -13.12 16.52 2.50
C ILE A 247 -13.00 16.75 4.01
N PRO A 248 -14.03 17.29 4.70
CA PRO A 248 -14.06 17.41 6.15
C PRO A 248 -13.81 16.06 6.84
N GLY A 249 -12.95 16.01 7.86
CA GLY A 249 -12.61 14.78 8.58
C GLY A 249 -11.57 13.87 7.90
N VAL A 250 -11.03 14.29 6.74
CA VAL A 250 -9.94 13.59 6.03
C VAL A 250 -8.67 14.43 6.03
N SER A 251 -7.65 14.02 6.78
CA SER A 251 -6.30 14.58 6.61
C SER A 251 -5.61 13.84 5.46
N GLY A 252 -5.04 14.57 4.51
CA GLY A 252 -4.39 14.00 3.33
C GLY A 252 -3.02 14.60 3.07
N ALA A 253 -2.08 13.82 2.54
CA ALA A 253 -0.79 14.31 2.09
C ALA A 253 -0.46 13.69 0.74
N SER A 254 0.12 14.51 -0.14
CA SER A 254 0.59 14.09 -1.46
C SER A 254 2.12 14.03 -1.47
N PHE A 255 2.66 12.87 -1.80
CA PHE A 255 4.09 12.62 -1.97
C PHE A 255 4.39 12.37 -3.44
N VAL A 256 5.57 12.83 -3.87
CA VAL A 256 6.07 12.58 -5.22
C VAL A 256 7.53 12.14 -5.18
N GLU A 257 7.86 11.26 -6.10
CA GLU A 257 9.22 10.91 -6.46
C GLU A 257 9.31 10.88 -7.98
N LEU A 258 10.16 11.73 -8.53
CA LEU A 258 10.32 11.96 -9.95
C LEU A 258 11.79 11.76 -10.25
N VAL A 259 12.10 10.84 -11.17
CA VAL A 259 13.46 10.54 -11.61
C VAL A 259 13.50 10.74 -13.11
N ASN A 260 14.47 11.54 -13.55
CA ASN A 260 14.75 11.76 -14.95
C ASN A 260 15.92 10.89 -15.41
N VAL A 261 15.95 10.59 -16.71
CA VAL A 261 17.07 9.98 -17.41
C VAL A 261 17.57 10.94 -18.49
N GLU A 262 18.86 10.83 -18.81
CA GLU A 262 19.43 11.54 -19.93
C GLU A 262 19.02 10.88 -21.26
N VAL A 263 18.32 11.63 -22.10
CA VAL A 263 17.86 11.25 -23.44
C VAL A 263 18.67 12.01 -24.48
N ASP A 264 19.12 11.29 -25.51
CA ASP A 264 19.99 11.78 -26.59
C ASP A 264 21.29 12.45 -26.12
N GLY A 265 21.73 12.16 -24.89
CA GLY A 265 22.89 12.81 -24.27
C GLY A 265 22.70 14.32 -24.04
N GLN A 266 21.47 14.84 -24.10
CA GLN A 266 21.19 16.29 -24.08
C GLN A 266 20.11 16.70 -23.08
N TYR A 267 19.06 15.88 -22.92
CA TYR A 267 17.87 16.28 -22.17
C TYR A 267 17.64 15.37 -20.98
N TRP A 268 17.41 15.93 -19.79
CA TRP A 268 16.84 15.17 -18.69
C TRP A 268 15.31 15.12 -18.85
N LEU A 269 14.78 13.94 -19.15
CA LEU A 269 13.35 13.67 -19.34
C LEU A 269 12.87 12.61 -18.34
N PRO A 270 11.58 12.56 -18.00
CA PRO A 270 11.06 11.58 -17.04
C PRO A 270 11.45 10.14 -17.36
N ALA A 271 11.75 9.35 -16.35
CA ALA A 271 12.00 7.91 -16.48
C ALA A 271 11.12 7.12 -15.52
N TYR A 272 10.97 7.64 -14.31
CA TYR A 272 10.16 7.07 -13.25
C TYR A 272 9.44 8.17 -12.50
N GLN A 273 8.16 7.95 -12.21
CA GLN A 273 7.34 8.82 -11.40
C GLN A 273 6.53 7.98 -10.42
N ARG A 274 6.52 8.37 -9.16
CA ARG A 274 5.65 7.84 -8.13
C ARG A 274 4.92 8.99 -7.49
N THR A 275 3.60 8.88 -7.44
CA THR A 275 2.74 9.78 -6.67
C THR A 275 1.99 8.96 -5.64
N GLU A 276 2.00 9.40 -4.38
CA GLU A 276 1.18 8.80 -3.33
C GLU A 276 0.27 9.82 -2.71
N LEU A 277 -1.03 9.57 -2.76
CA LEU A 277 -2.03 10.30 -2.02
C LEU A 277 -2.42 9.43 -0.84
N GLN A 278 -2.08 9.89 0.33
CA GLN A 278 -2.36 9.16 1.55
C GLN A 278 -3.46 9.91 2.28
N ALA A 279 -4.50 9.21 2.71
CA ALA A 279 -5.66 9.81 3.38
C ALA A 279 -5.98 9.01 4.66
N ARG A 280 -6.34 9.72 5.73
CA ARG A 280 -6.88 9.13 6.96
C ARG A 280 -8.37 9.44 7.05
N ILE A 281 -9.22 8.44 7.20
CA ILE A 281 -10.68 8.62 7.30
C ILE A 281 -11.12 8.40 8.76
N ALA A 282 -11.36 9.48 9.50
CA ALA A 282 -11.60 9.42 10.96
C ALA A 282 -12.77 8.51 11.41
N LEU A 283 -13.81 8.35 10.58
CA LEU A 283 -15.02 7.57 10.90
C LEU A 283 -14.78 6.06 11.09
N PHE A 284 -13.72 5.51 10.51
CA PHE A 284 -13.39 4.08 10.62
C PHE A 284 -12.13 3.82 11.48
N GLY A 285 -11.60 4.84 12.17
CA GLY A 285 -10.28 4.82 12.80
C GLY A 285 -9.16 5.34 11.88
N GLU A 286 -7.89 5.11 12.19
CA GLU A 286 -6.77 5.47 11.30
C GLU A 286 -6.54 4.42 10.19
N PHE A 287 -7.60 3.95 9.50
CA PHE A 287 -7.40 3.30 8.21
C PHE A 287 -6.79 4.33 7.26
N ARG A 288 -5.51 4.16 6.98
CA ARG A 288 -4.79 4.98 6.01
C ARG A 288 -4.97 4.31 4.66
N SER A 289 -5.80 4.91 3.83
CA SER A 289 -5.87 4.54 2.43
C SER A 289 -4.73 5.22 1.69
N ILE A 290 -4.06 4.46 0.85
CA ILE A 290 -2.95 4.92 0.03
C ILE A 290 -3.38 4.69 -1.41
N VAL A 291 -3.59 5.78 -2.14
CA VAL A 291 -3.64 5.75 -3.59
C VAL A 291 -2.22 5.99 -4.07
N ARG A 292 -1.63 4.99 -4.70
CA ARG A 292 -0.29 5.06 -5.26
C ARG A 292 -0.36 4.93 -6.77
N ILE A 293 0.38 5.77 -7.46
CA ILE A 293 0.49 5.77 -8.92
C ILE A 293 1.97 5.71 -9.26
N VAL A 294 2.40 4.64 -9.93
CA VAL A 294 3.79 4.44 -10.37
C VAL A 294 3.82 4.39 -11.89
N SER A 295 4.43 5.39 -12.52
CA SER A 295 4.58 5.51 -13.97
C SER A 295 6.04 5.34 -14.37
N ARG A 296 6.29 4.60 -15.46
CA ARG A 296 7.61 4.42 -16.06
C ARG A 296 7.56 4.78 -17.54
N PHE A 297 8.51 5.59 -17.97
CA PHE A 297 8.61 6.11 -19.34
C PHE A 297 9.68 5.33 -20.10
N ASN A 298 9.43 5.10 -21.39
CA ASN A 298 10.36 4.43 -22.31
C ASN A 298 10.10 4.89 -23.75
N ASP A 299 10.94 4.41 -24.68
CA ASP A 299 10.82 4.65 -26.12
C ASP A 299 10.71 6.13 -26.52
N TYR A 300 11.57 6.95 -25.91
CA TYR A 300 11.62 8.38 -26.20
C TYR A 300 11.96 8.67 -27.66
N ARG A 301 11.18 9.59 -28.24
CA ARG A 301 11.45 10.23 -29.53
C ARG A 301 11.38 11.73 -29.34
N THR A 302 12.53 12.38 -29.25
CA THR A 302 12.61 13.84 -29.12
C THR A 302 12.31 14.51 -30.45
N ASN A 303 11.73 15.70 -30.39
CA ASN A 303 11.37 16.52 -31.54
C ASN A 303 10.53 15.80 -32.60
N ASP A 304 9.65 14.90 -32.17
CA ASP A 304 8.75 14.16 -33.04
C ASP A 304 7.81 15.11 -33.82
N SER A 305 7.97 15.15 -35.15
CA SER A 305 7.21 16.01 -36.06
C SER A 305 5.85 15.44 -36.44
N SER A 306 5.51 14.22 -36.02
CA SER A 306 4.24 13.57 -36.35
C SER A 306 3.02 14.24 -35.72
N TRP A 307 3.22 15.07 -34.69
CA TRP A 307 2.15 15.85 -34.06
C TRP A 307 1.96 17.21 -34.75
N THR A 308 1.16 17.23 -35.82
CA THR A 308 0.79 18.45 -36.56
C THR A 308 -0.38 19.18 -35.88
N ALA A 309 -0.36 20.52 -35.92
CA ALA A 309 -1.20 21.39 -35.09
C ALA A 309 -2.71 21.37 -35.38
N ARG A 310 -3.22 20.57 -36.33
CA ARG A 310 -4.62 20.66 -36.82
C ARG A 310 -5.69 20.09 -35.88
N THR A 311 -5.32 19.37 -34.82
CA THR A 311 -6.24 18.86 -33.78
C THR A 311 -6.02 19.52 -32.41
N SER A 312 -5.47 20.73 -32.38
CA SER A 312 -4.95 21.37 -31.16
C SER A 312 -6.02 21.92 -30.20
N PRO A 313 -5.95 21.61 -28.90
CA PRO A 313 -6.58 22.40 -27.83
C PRO A 313 -5.90 23.80 -27.67
N PRO A 314 -6.60 24.81 -27.11
CA PRO A 314 -6.05 26.17 -26.87
C PRO A 314 -4.90 26.23 -25.83
N PRO A 315 -4.16 27.36 -25.71
CA PRO A 315 -3.01 27.55 -24.79
C PRO A 315 -3.32 27.33 -23.29
N GLY A 316 -2.30 27.00 -22.50
CA GLY A 316 -2.32 26.64 -21.07
C GLY A 316 -1.84 25.20 -20.82
N PHE A 317 -1.26 24.88 -19.64
CA PHE A 317 -0.94 23.49 -19.23
C PHE A 317 -2.23 22.65 -19.19
N ARG A 318 -2.59 22.09 -20.34
CA ARG A 318 -3.76 21.24 -20.54
C ARG A 318 -3.25 19.81 -20.67
N HIS A 319 -3.47 19.04 -19.62
CA HIS A 319 -3.33 17.60 -19.68
C HIS A 319 -4.58 17.05 -20.37
N HIS A 320 -4.41 16.54 -21.59
CA HIS A 320 -5.50 15.96 -22.34
C HIS A 320 -5.42 14.44 -22.25
N LEU A 321 -6.36 13.84 -21.50
CA LEU A 321 -6.49 12.40 -21.40
C LEU A 321 -7.41 11.90 -22.51
N THR A 322 -6.89 11.08 -23.43
CA THR A 322 -7.66 10.42 -24.49
C THR A 322 -7.56 8.90 -24.36
N PHE A 323 -8.45 8.20 -25.04
CA PHE A 323 -8.50 6.74 -25.01
C PHE A 323 -8.49 6.21 -26.44
N ALA A 324 -7.75 5.13 -26.67
CA ALA A 324 -7.91 4.32 -27.86
C ALA A 324 -9.33 3.71 -27.90
N PRO A 325 -9.79 3.28 -29.09
CA PRO A 325 -11.01 2.49 -29.22
C PRO A 325 -11.02 1.26 -28.28
N SER A 326 -12.21 0.84 -27.84
CA SER A 326 -12.36 -0.22 -26.82
C SER A 326 -11.81 -1.57 -27.25
N ASP A 327 -11.84 -1.88 -28.56
CA ASP A 327 -11.25 -3.06 -29.18
C ASP A 327 -9.71 -3.03 -29.15
N SER A 328 -9.11 -1.85 -29.32
CA SER A 328 -7.65 -1.67 -29.19
C SER A 328 -7.24 -1.83 -27.72
N LEU A 329 -7.98 -1.20 -26.80
CA LEU A 329 -7.72 -1.29 -25.36
C LEU A 329 -7.82 -2.72 -24.83
N SER A 330 -8.80 -3.50 -25.30
CA SER A 330 -9.03 -4.87 -24.80
C SER A 330 -8.02 -5.89 -25.31
N ARG A 331 -7.46 -5.66 -26.50
CA ARG A 331 -6.49 -6.55 -27.16
C ARG A 331 -5.03 -6.21 -26.87
N PHE A 332 -4.75 -5.13 -26.14
CA PHE A 332 -3.39 -4.72 -25.83
C PHE A 332 -2.63 -5.79 -25.03
N ASP A 333 -1.52 -6.27 -25.60
CA ASP A 333 -0.66 -7.34 -25.08
C ASP A 333 0.82 -6.95 -24.93
N ASP A 334 1.22 -5.75 -25.37
CA ASP A 334 2.58 -5.18 -25.26
C ASP A 334 2.95 -4.70 -23.84
N TRP A 335 2.53 -5.42 -22.79
CA TRP A 335 2.88 -5.09 -21.41
C TRP A 335 4.35 -5.40 -21.12
N LEU A 336 5.10 -4.44 -20.59
CA LEU A 336 6.50 -4.63 -20.24
C LEU A 336 6.66 -5.28 -18.87
N ARG A 337 5.71 -5.04 -17.95
CA ARG A 337 5.73 -5.65 -16.62
C ARG A 337 4.42 -6.37 -16.32
N PRO A 338 4.46 -7.47 -15.53
CA PRO A 338 3.25 -8.07 -14.97
C PRO A 338 2.48 -7.08 -14.10
N LEU A 339 1.17 -7.30 -13.96
CA LEU A 339 0.32 -6.54 -13.05
C LEU A 339 0.84 -6.67 -11.60
N GLY A 340 0.87 -5.56 -10.86
CA GLY A 340 1.36 -5.49 -9.48
C GLY A 340 2.88 -5.36 -9.36
N ALA A 341 3.64 -5.60 -10.44
CA ALA A 341 5.10 -5.56 -10.39
C ALA A 341 5.66 -4.14 -10.15
N SER A 342 4.91 -3.10 -10.51
CA SER A 342 5.39 -1.72 -10.37
C SER A 342 5.23 -1.19 -8.94
N SER A 343 4.20 -1.63 -8.21
CA SER A 343 3.91 -1.25 -6.82
C SER A 343 4.52 -2.23 -5.81
N ALA A 344 4.92 -3.43 -6.23
CA ALA A 344 5.47 -4.45 -5.33
C ALA A 344 6.82 -4.09 -4.70
N ASP A 345 7.56 -3.07 -5.15
CA ASP A 345 8.87 -2.69 -4.60
C ASP A 345 8.87 -1.38 -3.82
N VAL A 346 7.70 -0.77 -3.67
CA VAL A 346 7.52 0.54 -3.03
C VAL A 346 6.62 0.41 -1.83
N TYR A 347 6.90 1.19 -0.78
CA TYR A 347 6.21 1.08 0.49
C TYR A 347 5.85 2.46 1.05
N TYR A 348 4.74 2.58 1.77
CA TYR A 348 4.34 3.87 2.34
C TYR A 348 5.42 4.49 3.25
N ALA A 349 6.20 3.64 3.94
CA ALA A 349 7.25 4.05 4.86
C ALA A 349 8.43 4.72 4.16
N ASP A 350 8.54 4.57 2.83
CA ASP A 350 9.54 5.27 2.02
C ASP A 350 9.38 6.80 2.07
N PHE A 351 8.31 7.34 2.65
CA PHE A 351 8.10 8.78 2.83
C PHE A 351 7.95 9.21 4.29
N ASP A 352 8.26 8.33 5.26
CA ASP A 352 8.09 8.65 6.68
C ASP A 352 8.99 9.82 7.15
N ASP A 353 10.16 10.02 6.54
CA ASP A 353 11.04 11.18 6.76
C ASP A 353 10.43 12.51 6.29
N LEU A 354 9.49 12.45 5.36
CA LEU A 354 8.83 13.59 4.73
C LEU A 354 7.40 13.81 5.23
N ALA A 355 6.86 12.88 6.01
CA ALA A 355 5.47 12.93 6.45
C ALA A 355 5.17 14.20 7.28
N PRO A 356 3.92 14.71 7.23
CA PRO A 356 3.53 15.86 8.04
C PRO A 356 3.83 15.64 9.52
N LYS A 357 4.24 16.66 10.27
CA LYS A 357 4.53 16.54 11.71
C LYS A 357 3.38 15.92 12.52
N ALA A 358 2.13 16.23 12.16
CA ALA A 358 0.94 15.63 12.78
C ALA A 358 0.85 14.10 12.56
N TRP A 359 1.46 13.60 11.50
CA TRP A 359 1.54 12.18 11.15
C TRP A 359 2.80 11.52 11.67
N ASN A 360 3.90 12.28 11.79
CA ASN A 360 5.16 11.82 12.38
C ASN A 360 4.96 11.46 13.84
N SER A 361 5.69 10.45 14.29
CA SER A 361 5.75 9.99 15.68
C SER A 361 6.62 10.88 16.60
N THR A 362 7.15 12.00 16.07
CA THR A 362 8.15 12.90 16.71
C THR A 362 7.58 14.30 17.02
N SER A 363 6.32 14.39 17.47
CA SER A 363 5.70 15.65 17.94
C SER A 363 5.22 15.53 19.40
N THR A 364 4.57 16.56 19.93
CA THR A 364 3.95 16.50 21.28
C THR A 364 2.98 15.32 21.42
N SER A 365 2.89 14.76 22.64
CA SER A 365 2.06 13.59 22.98
C SER A 365 0.63 13.73 22.41
N THR A 366 0.16 12.72 21.66
CA THR A 366 -1.20 12.74 21.07
C THR A 366 -2.05 11.57 21.54
N LEU A 367 -3.27 11.83 21.98
CA LEU A 367 -4.31 10.83 22.22
C LEU A 367 -5.22 10.71 20.99
N ARG A 368 -5.51 9.49 20.53
CA ARG A 368 -6.26 9.23 19.29
C ARG A 368 -7.25 8.09 19.48
N PHE A 369 -8.40 8.17 18.82
CA PHE A 369 -9.30 7.03 18.65
C PHE A 369 -8.75 6.12 17.54
N ARG A 370 -8.32 4.90 17.89
CA ARG A 370 -7.54 4.04 16.99
C ARG A 370 -7.84 2.54 17.21
N PRO A 371 -9.01 2.02 16.83
CA PRO A 371 -9.33 0.59 16.96
C PRO A 371 -8.42 -0.33 16.12
N ARG A 372 -8.12 -1.55 16.60
CA ARG A 372 -7.31 -2.56 15.85
C ARG A 372 -8.11 -3.19 14.73
N SER A 373 -9.40 -3.32 14.97
CA SER A 373 -10.38 -3.90 14.07
C SER A 373 -11.73 -3.28 14.38
N LEU A 374 -12.68 -3.39 13.46
CA LEU A 374 -14.07 -3.01 13.73
C LEU A 374 -14.64 -3.74 14.94
N GLY A 375 -14.17 -4.96 15.23
CA GLY A 375 -14.57 -5.76 16.40
C GLY A 375 -14.27 -5.12 17.76
N GLU A 376 -13.35 -4.15 17.85
CA GLU A 376 -13.15 -3.37 19.09
C GLU A 376 -14.23 -2.29 19.30
N VAL A 377 -15.00 -1.97 18.26
CA VAL A 377 -16.04 -0.94 18.27
C VAL A 377 -17.42 -1.57 18.22
N PHE A 378 -17.62 -2.55 17.33
CA PHE A 378 -18.88 -3.21 17.06
C PHE A 378 -18.66 -4.66 16.62
N ARG A 379 -19.40 -5.58 17.22
CA ARG A 379 -19.50 -6.98 16.75
C ARG A 379 -20.82 -7.58 17.20
N PHE A 380 -21.23 -8.62 16.47
CA PHE A 380 -22.42 -9.39 16.78
C PHE A 380 -22.12 -10.88 16.62
N ASN A 381 -22.37 -11.69 17.65
CA ASN A 381 -22.18 -13.13 17.61
C ASN A 381 -23.11 -13.82 18.61
N ARG A 382 -23.16 -15.15 18.56
CA ARG A 382 -24.08 -15.95 19.37
C ARG A 382 -23.80 -15.90 20.89
N ILE A 383 -22.57 -15.55 21.30
CA ILE A 383 -22.18 -15.47 22.71
C ILE A 383 -22.51 -14.09 23.27
N GLU A 384 -22.11 -13.02 22.58
CA GLU A 384 -22.19 -11.66 23.12
C GLU A 384 -23.50 -10.96 22.79
N GLY A 385 -24.23 -11.47 21.81
CA GLY A 385 -25.27 -10.72 21.13
C GLY A 385 -24.63 -9.48 20.51
N LEU A 386 -25.17 -8.30 20.82
CA LEU A 386 -24.53 -7.04 20.48
C LEU A 386 -23.34 -6.75 21.40
N PHE A 387 -22.21 -6.35 20.82
CA PHE A 387 -21.10 -5.74 21.54
C PHE A 387 -20.81 -4.35 21.01
N THR A 388 -20.60 -3.40 21.93
CA THR A 388 -20.17 -2.04 21.60
C THR A 388 -18.96 -1.64 22.44
N GLY A 389 -17.98 -0.99 21.82
CA GLY A 389 -16.75 -0.58 22.49
C GLY A 389 -16.09 0.66 21.91
N ALA A 390 -15.01 1.08 22.56
CA ALA A 390 -14.15 2.18 22.13
C ALA A 390 -12.68 1.80 22.33
N ALA A 391 -11.81 2.31 21.47
CA ALA A 391 -10.38 2.06 21.52
C ALA A 391 -9.59 3.35 21.29
N VAL A 392 -8.63 3.60 22.19
CA VAL A 392 -7.77 4.77 22.18
C VAL A 392 -6.30 4.38 22.23
N GLU A 393 -5.46 5.20 21.63
CA GLU A 393 -4.00 5.08 21.63
C GLU A 393 -3.38 6.43 21.95
N LYS A 394 -2.44 6.44 22.88
CA LYS A 394 -1.65 7.60 23.29
C LYS A 394 -0.20 7.36 22.91
N ASP A 395 0.31 8.16 21.99
CA ASP A 395 1.73 8.21 21.68
C ASP A 395 2.40 9.22 22.61
N PHE A 396 3.44 8.83 23.34
CA PHE A 396 4.16 9.70 24.28
C PHE A 396 5.21 10.59 23.61
N ARG A 397 5.74 10.12 22.47
CA ARG A 397 6.55 10.91 21.52
C ARG A 397 7.67 11.72 22.19
N ASP A 398 7.63 13.06 22.17
CA ASP A 398 8.68 13.94 22.73
C ASP A 398 9.06 13.61 24.18
N SER A 399 8.11 13.11 24.99
CA SER A 399 8.38 12.72 26.39
C SER A 399 9.11 11.37 26.50
N THR A 400 8.85 10.44 25.59
CA THR A 400 9.55 9.15 25.48
C THR A 400 9.37 8.62 24.05
N PRO A 401 10.33 8.89 23.14
CA PRO A 401 10.16 8.55 21.73
C PRO A 401 9.97 7.05 21.51
N GLY A 402 8.98 6.72 20.68
CA GLY A 402 8.62 5.33 20.35
C GLY A 402 7.75 4.62 21.38
N LEU A 403 7.44 5.23 22.53
CA LEU A 403 6.50 4.69 23.51
C LEU A 403 5.06 5.04 23.12
N SER A 404 4.17 4.04 23.09
CA SER A 404 2.73 4.21 22.99
C SER A 404 1.99 3.39 24.06
N ALA A 405 0.87 3.93 24.53
CA ALA A 405 -0.10 3.24 25.37
C ALA A 405 -1.40 3.07 24.62
N ARG A 406 -2.01 1.91 24.74
CA ARG A 406 -3.25 1.56 24.06
C ARG A 406 -4.24 1.03 25.07
N GLY A 407 -5.49 1.43 24.91
CA GLY A 407 -6.61 0.91 25.69
C GLY A 407 -7.83 0.69 24.82
N SER A 408 -8.49 -0.45 24.98
CA SER A 408 -9.83 -0.70 24.45
C SER A 408 -10.73 -1.25 25.55
N LEU A 409 -12.01 -0.85 25.52
CA LEU A 409 -13.03 -1.32 26.44
C LEU A 409 -14.38 -1.33 25.72
N GLY A 410 -15.14 -2.39 25.95
CA GLY A 410 -16.51 -2.50 25.49
C GLY A 410 -17.32 -3.48 26.32
N TYR A 411 -18.60 -3.58 25.98
CA TYR A 411 -19.58 -4.33 26.73
C TYR A 411 -20.35 -5.28 25.81
N ALA A 412 -20.39 -6.56 26.18
CA ALA A 412 -21.22 -7.57 25.53
C ALA A 412 -22.61 -7.55 26.17
N TRP A 413 -23.61 -7.06 25.44
CA TRP A 413 -24.91 -6.71 26.00
C TRP A 413 -25.75 -7.93 26.41
N ALA A 414 -25.70 -9.02 25.63
CA ALA A 414 -26.45 -10.23 25.98
C ALA A 414 -25.74 -11.08 27.06
N GLU A 415 -24.41 -11.13 27.02
CA GLU A 415 -23.60 -11.87 28.00
C GLU A 415 -23.48 -11.13 29.35
N GLY A 416 -23.59 -9.79 29.34
CA GLY A 416 -23.40 -8.96 30.53
C GLY A 416 -21.93 -8.82 30.96
N VAL A 417 -20.99 -8.96 30.01
CA VAL A 417 -19.55 -9.05 30.31
C VAL A 417 -18.75 -7.90 29.69
N PRO A 418 -17.95 -7.17 30.50
CA PRO A 418 -16.99 -6.20 29.98
C PRO A 418 -15.76 -6.90 29.41
N ARG A 419 -15.31 -6.42 28.25
CA ARG A 419 -14.14 -6.96 27.52
C ARG A 419 -13.27 -5.81 27.03
N GLY A 420 -11.97 -6.03 26.94
CA GLY A 420 -11.04 -4.95 26.63
C GLY A 420 -9.58 -5.34 26.77
N MET A 421 -8.71 -4.40 26.43
CA MET A 421 -7.27 -4.58 26.45
C MET A 421 -6.59 -3.30 26.91
N LEU A 422 -5.52 -3.44 27.71
CA LEU A 422 -4.57 -2.38 28.00
C LEU A 422 -3.19 -2.85 27.58
N GLY A 423 -2.43 -2.00 26.90
CA GLY A 423 -1.09 -2.34 26.44
C GLY A 423 -0.16 -1.15 26.37
N LEU A 424 1.12 -1.41 26.57
CA LEU A 424 2.22 -0.48 26.37
C LEU A 424 3.16 -1.08 25.33
N ALA A 425 3.64 -0.27 24.39
CA ALA A 425 4.61 -0.68 23.38
C ALA A 425 5.71 0.36 23.25
N LEU A 426 6.96 -0.09 23.17
CA LEU A 426 8.13 0.74 22.93
C LEU A 426 8.82 0.27 21.65
N THR A 427 8.83 1.13 20.63
CA THR A 427 9.47 0.86 19.35
C THR A 427 10.80 1.60 19.26
N ARG A 428 11.90 0.84 19.11
CA ARG A 428 13.26 1.35 18.89
C ARG A 428 13.83 0.74 17.61
N GLY A 429 13.96 1.56 16.57
CA GLY A 429 14.46 1.13 15.26
C GLY A 429 13.53 0.10 14.60
N GLN A 430 14.00 -1.15 14.52
CA GLN A 430 13.26 -2.28 13.95
C GLN A 430 12.61 -3.18 15.02
N THR A 431 12.84 -2.90 16.30
CA THR A 431 12.40 -3.74 17.42
C THR A 431 11.30 -3.04 18.19
N THR A 432 10.22 -3.76 18.49
CA THR A 432 9.12 -3.32 19.33
C THR A 432 8.98 -4.27 20.52
N THR A 433 9.08 -3.74 21.72
CA THR A 433 8.83 -4.48 22.97
C THR A 433 7.53 -4.00 23.58
N GLY A 434 6.69 -4.89 24.10
CA GLY A 434 5.43 -4.47 24.69
C GLY A 434 4.92 -5.36 25.80
N VAL A 435 4.02 -4.81 26.61
CA VAL A 435 3.28 -5.50 27.66
C VAL A 435 1.80 -5.30 27.39
N ARG A 436 0.99 -6.35 27.53
CA ARG A 436 -0.45 -6.33 27.26
C ARG A 436 -1.19 -7.11 28.33
N VAL A 437 -2.34 -6.61 28.77
CA VAL A 437 -3.35 -7.33 29.55
C VAL A 437 -4.67 -7.25 28.80
N GLU A 438 -5.33 -8.37 28.59
CA GLU A 438 -6.52 -8.45 27.75
C GLU A 438 -7.52 -9.45 28.30
N ARG A 439 -8.81 -9.08 28.24
CA ARG A 439 -9.93 -10.00 28.31
C ARG A 439 -10.70 -9.92 27.01
N SER A 440 -10.73 -11.01 26.27
CA SER A 440 -11.35 -11.07 24.94
C SER A 440 -12.19 -12.34 24.79
N LEU A 441 -13.16 -12.28 23.87
CA LEU A 441 -13.78 -13.49 23.36
C LEU A 441 -12.89 -14.02 22.24
N ALA A 442 -12.08 -15.02 22.56
CA ALA A 442 -11.20 -15.68 21.60
C ALA A 442 -12.00 -16.74 20.82
N HIS A 443 -11.52 -17.10 19.64
CA HIS A 443 -12.07 -18.20 18.85
C HIS A 443 -11.03 -19.29 18.61
N THR A 444 -11.47 -20.53 18.39
CA THR A 444 -10.62 -21.70 18.17
C THR A 444 -10.46 -22.09 16.71
N ASN A 445 -11.09 -21.36 15.77
CA ASN A 445 -11.03 -21.71 14.36
C ASN A 445 -9.62 -21.52 13.80
N ASP A 446 -9.21 -22.52 13.02
CA ASP A 446 -7.86 -22.61 12.49
C ASP A 446 -7.77 -22.14 11.04
N PHE A 447 -6.52 -21.95 10.59
CA PHE A 447 -6.15 -21.57 9.22
C PHE A 447 -6.91 -20.36 8.66
N GLN A 448 -7.29 -19.46 9.58
CA GLN A 448 -8.09 -18.30 9.26
C GLN A 448 -7.39 -17.34 8.30
N LEU A 449 -8.23 -16.63 7.56
CA LEU A 449 -7.86 -15.62 6.61
C LEU A 449 -7.58 -14.30 7.35
N PRO A 450 -6.51 -13.53 7.05
CA PRO A 450 -6.16 -12.27 7.77
C PRO A 450 -7.22 -11.16 7.86
N LEU A 451 -8.36 -11.28 7.16
CA LEU A 451 -9.51 -10.38 7.26
C LEU A 451 -10.81 -11.12 7.65
N SER A 452 -10.75 -12.30 8.29
CA SER A 452 -11.96 -12.89 8.87
C SER A 452 -12.39 -12.00 10.06
N TRP A 453 -13.35 -11.11 9.84
CA TRP A 453 -13.85 -10.15 10.84
C TRP A 453 -14.82 -10.80 11.84
N GLY A 454 -14.52 -12.03 12.25
CA GLY A 454 -15.45 -12.93 12.92
C GLY A 454 -16.74 -13.13 12.11
N ALA A 455 -17.75 -13.71 12.73
CA ALA A 455 -19.05 -13.90 12.10
C ALA A 455 -19.91 -12.62 12.03
N THR A 456 -19.43 -11.41 12.37
CA THR A 456 -20.33 -10.25 12.68
C THR A 456 -21.45 -10.02 11.68
N VAL A 457 -21.14 -9.90 10.38
CA VAL A 457 -22.14 -9.61 9.34
C VAL A 457 -22.98 -10.85 9.03
N SER A 458 -22.35 -12.03 8.93
CA SER A 458 -23.06 -13.29 8.64
C SER A 458 -23.97 -13.71 9.79
N ALA A 459 -23.58 -13.43 11.03
CA ALA A 459 -24.35 -13.69 12.24
C ALA A 459 -25.52 -12.71 12.35
N LEU A 460 -25.25 -11.41 12.18
CA LEU A 460 -26.29 -10.39 12.31
C LEU A 460 -27.36 -10.49 11.22
N LEU A 461 -26.96 -10.69 9.95
CA LEU A 461 -27.90 -10.64 8.81
C LEU A 461 -28.29 -12.02 8.28
N GLY A 462 -27.47 -13.04 8.49
CA GLY A 462 -27.69 -14.38 7.95
C GLY A 462 -27.92 -15.46 9.01
N SER A 463 -27.91 -15.11 10.30
CA SER A 463 -28.00 -16.07 11.41
C SER A 463 -26.97 -17.22 11.30
N ARG A 464 -25.80 -16.95 10.71
CA ARG A 464 -24.68 -17.91 10.56
C ARG A 464 -23.45 -17.45 11.33
N ASP A 465 -23.11 -18.22 12.35
CA ASP A 465 -21.94 -18.03 13.21
C ASP A 465 -21.21 -19.37 13.36
N ASP A 466 -20.20 -19.60 12.52
CA ASP A 466 -19.42 -20.85 12.44
C ASP A 466 -18.12 -20.75 13.29
N PHE A 467 -18.05 -19.80 14.22
CA PHE A 467 -16.88 -19.67 15.11
C PHE A 467 -17.14 -20.32 16.44
N ASP A 468 -16.18 -21.04 17.00
CA ASP A 468 -16.25 -21.54 18.38
C ASP A 468 -15.46 -20.65 19.31
N TYR A 469 -16.08 -20.27 20.44
CA TYR A 469 -15.61 -19.20 21.29
C TYR A 469 -15.25 -19.65 22.71
N LEU A 470 -14.36 -18.90 23.34
CA LEU A 470 -14.02 -19.00 24.76
C LEU A 470 -13.73 -17.62 25.38
N ASP A 471 -13.95 -17.45 26.68
CA ASP A 471 -13.54 -16.25 27.41
C ASP A 471 -12.07 -16.39 27.81
N ARG A 472 -11.21 -15.60 27.17
CA ARG A 472 -9.77 -15.60 27.44
C ARG A 472 -9.38 -14.38 28.25
N ARG A 473 -8.66 -14.60 29.34
CA ARG A 473 -7.91 -13.56 30.06
C ARG A 473 -6.44 -13.83 29.87
N SER A 474 -5.66 -12.81 29.55
CA SER A 474 -4.22 -12.97 29.34
C SER A 474 -3.45 -11.74 29.76
N ALA A 475 -2.24 -11.97 30.25
CA ALA A 475 -1.21 -10.96 30.36
C ALA A 475 0.02 -11.46 29.61
N ALA A 476 0.67 -10.59 28.85
CA ALA A 476 1.79 -10.99 28.02
C ALA A 476 2.84 -9.89 27.88
N VAL A 477 4.10 -10.30 27.91
CA VAL A 477 5.24 -9.52 27.45
C VAL A 477 5.60 -10.02 26.05
N SER A 478 5.94 -9.11 25.15
CA SER A 478 6.29 -9.44 23.78
C SER A 478 7.48 -8.65 23.27
N ILE A 479 8.23 -9.28 22.37
CA ILE A 479 9.27 -8.64 21.57
C ILE A 479 9.04 -9.00 20.10
N ALA A 480 8.99 -7.99 19.25
CA ALA A 480 8.82 -8.12 17.81
C ALA A 480 9.98 -7.43 17.10
N ARG A 481 10.47 -8.01 16.02
CA ARG A 481 11.52 -7.43 15.19
C ARG A 481 11.20 -7.59 13.71
N THR A 482 11.32 -6.51 12.97
CA THR A 482 11.21 -6.52 11.51
C THR A 482 12.58 -6.71 10.86
N PHE A 483 12.64 -7.43 9.75
CA PHE A 483 13.87 -7.73 9.01
C PHE A 483 13.73 -7.44 7.51
N GLY A 484 14.88 -7.33 6.85
CA GLY A 484 15.00 -6.99 5.44
C GLY A 484 14.95 -5.49 5.19
N VAL A 485 15.48 -5.06 4.05
CA VAL A 485 15.56 -3.64 3.65
C VAL A 485 14.16 -3.01 3.59
N GLN A 486 13.17 -3.77 3.11
CA GLN A 486 11.77 -3.36 3.02
C GLN A 486 10.94 -3.72 4.28
N ARG A 487 11.57 -4.25 5.35
CA ARG A 487 10.92 -4.66 6.61
C ARG A 487 9.76 -5.65 6.43
N ARG A 488 9.85 -6.52 5.41
CA ARG A 488 8.81 -7.47 5.00
C ARG A 488 8.84 -8.79 5.76
N SER A 489 9.81 -8.99 6.64
CA SER A 489 9.83 -10.16 7.51
C SER A 489 9.65 -9.73 8.96
N LEU A 490 8.90 -10.50 9.73
CA LEU A 490 8.58 -10.22 11.11
C LEU A 490 8.90 -11.45 11.95
N PHE A 491 9.60 -11.26 13.06
CA PHE A 491 9.69 -12.24 14.13
C PHE A 491 9.03 -11.66 15.37
N ARG A 492 8.23 -12.46 16.06
CA ARG A 492 7.57 -12.06 17.31
C ARG A 492 7.64 -13.18 18.32
N LEU A 493 8.04 -12.85 19.54
CA LEU A 493 7.95 -13.69 20.72
C LEU A 493 6.95 -13.08 21.70
N GLU A 494 6.17 -13.91 22.37
CA GLU A 494 5.20 -13.51 23.39
C GLU A 494 5.19 -14.53 24.52
N VAL A 495 5.22 -14.07 25.77
CA VAL A 495 5.17 -14.94 26.97
C VAL A 495 4.30 -14.33 28.05
N GLY A 496 3.56 -15.16 28.78
CA GLY A 496 2.83 -14.72 29.97
C GLY A 496 1.62 -15.59 30.35
N PRO A 497 0.97 -15.32 31.48
CA PRO A 497 -0.14 -16.12 31.98
C PRO A 497 -1.41 -15.91 31.16
N GLY A 498 -2.21 -16.97 31.04
CA GLY A 498 -3.53 -16.99 30.42
C GLY A 498 -4.52 -17.84 31.20
N SER A 499 -5.80 -17.59 31.00
CA SER A 499 -6.87 -18.48 31.43
C SER A 499 -7.98 -18.50 30.41
N ASP A 500 -8.46 -19.71 30.12
CA ASP A 500 -9.56 -19.97 29.21
C ASP A 500 -10.76 -20.46 30.01
N ASN A 501 -11.94 -19.92 29.73
CA ASN A 501 -13.19 -20.32 30.37
C ASN A 501 -14.25 -20.62 29.31
N ALA A 502 -15.06 -21.64 29.56
CA ALA A 502 -16.21 -21.95 28.71
C ALA A 502 -17.23 -20.79 28.75
N VAL A 503 -17.90 -20.57 27.61
CA VAL A 503 -18.94 -19.55 27.45
C VAL A 503 -20.24 -20.19 26.99
N GLN A 504 -21.35 -19.54 27.32
CA GLN A 504 -22.69 -19.99 26.94
C GLN A 504 -23.25 -19.10 25.83
N GLN A 505 -24.07 -19.70 24.97
CA GLN A 505 -24.79 -19.00 23.94
C GLN A 505 -25.89 -18.12 24.56
N ASN A 506 -25.88 -16.81 24.26
CA ASN A 506 -26.87 -15.85 24.77
C ASN A 506 -27.79 -15.29 23.67
N ALA A 507 -27.48 -15.54 22.40
CA ALA A 507 -28.35 -15.24 21.27
C ALA A 507 -28.65 -16.51 20.49
N SER A 508 -29.91 -16.70 20.10
CA SER A 508 -30.34 -17.87 19.31
C SER A 508 -30.30 -17.63 17.80
N GLN A 509 -30.34 -16.37 17.35
CA GLN A 509 -30.36 -16.00 15.92
C GLN A 509 -29.99 -14.52 15.71
N GLY A 510 -29.77 -14.13 14.46
CA GLY A 510 -29.60 -12.73 14.02
C GLY A 510 -30.93 -12.01 13.76
N LEU A 511 -30.86 -10.92 12.98
CA LEU A 511 -32.02 -10.07 12.64
C LEU A 511 -32.93 -10.67 11.55
N TYR A 512 -32.42 -11.56 10.71
CA TYR A 512 -33.18 -12.20 9.64
C TYR A 512 -33.64 -13.62 10.06
N VAL A 513 -34.94 -13.89 9.90
CA VAL A 513 -35.68 -15.00 10.56
C VAL A 513 -35.77 -16.28 9.68
N GLY A 514 -34.91 -16.41 8.66
CA GLY A 514 -35.05 -17.44 7.62
C GLY A 514 -34.39 -18.80 7.87
N GLY A 515 -33.94 -19.16 9.08
CA GLY A 515 -33.19 -20.40 9.31
C GLY A 515 -33.20 -20.94 10.75
N ASP A 516 -32.53 -22.09 10.96
CA ASP A 516 -32.54 -22.90 12.21
C ASP A 516 -31.84 -22.27 13.43
N GLY A 517 -31.43 -21.00 13.34
CA GLY A 517 -30.69 -20.28 14.37
C GLY A 517 -29.19 -20.61 14.40
N PHE A 518 -28.50 -20.10 15.41
CA PHE A 518 -27.08 -20.34 15.64
C PHE A 518 -26.81 -21.74 16.18
N ARG A 519 -25.72 -22.36 15.70
CA ARG A 519 -25.21 -23.63 16.23
C ARG A 519 -24.73 -23.46 17.69
N PRO A 520 -24.84 -24.51 18.52
CA PRO A 520 -24.29 -24.49 19.88
C PRO A 520 -22.78 -24.22 19.89
N ASN A 521 -22.30 -23.57 20.95
CA ASN A 521 -20.87 -23.43 21.18
C ASN A 521 -20.26 -24.75 21.60
N ARG A 522 -19.12 -25.13 20.99
CA ARG A 522 -18.39 -26.33 21.38
C ARG A 522 -17.97 -26.29 22.86
N GLY A 523 -17.85 -27.47 23.47
CA GLY A 523 -17.29 -27.64 24.81
C GLY A 523 -15.81 -27.22 24.87
N ILE A 524 -15.46 -26.42 25.87
CA ILE A 524 -14.10 -25.93 26.12
C ILE A 524 -13.65 -26.41 27.49
N THR A 525 -12.39 -26.85 27.61
CA THR A 525 -11.80 -27.15 28.92
C THR A 525 -11.33 -25.85 29.57
N THR A 526 -11.91 -25.53 30.73
CA THR A 526 -11.52 -24.37 31.55
C THR A 526 -10.20 -24.64 32.27
N GLY A 527 -9.31 -23.66 32.32
CA GLY A 527 -8.09 -23.76 33.12
C GLY A 527 -7.13 -22.60 32.93
N ASN A 528 -6.15 -22.51 33.83
CA ASN A 528 -5.08 -21.51 33.80
C ASN A 528 -3.80 -22.12 33.23
N TYR A 529 -3.01 -21.31 32.55
CA TYR A 529 -1.75 -21.75 31.95
C TYR A 529 -0.77 -20.60 31.81
N PHE A 530 0.52 -20.93 31.72
CA PHE A 530 1.56 -20.02 31.28
C PHE A 530 1.85 -20.27 29.79
N ARG A 531 1.72 -19.24 28.96
CA ARG A 531 1.85 -19.33 27.50
C ARG A 531 3.20 -18.81 27.05
N SER A 532 3.82 -19.51 26.11
CA SER A 532 4.95 -19.05 25.30
C SER A 532 4.66 -19.24 23.82
N ALA A 533 4.84 -18.20 23.01
CA ALA A 533 4.56 -18.26 21.59
C ALA A 533 5.63 -17.55 20.76
N ALA A 534 5.93 -18.12 19.59
CA ALA A 534 6.84 -17.58 18.60
C ALA A 534 6.16 -17.52 17.23
N THR A 535 6.33 -16.42 16.50
CA THR A 535 5.80 -16.26 15.14
C THR A 535 6.88 -15.70 14.24
N ALA A 536 7.08 -16.33 13.08
CA ALA A 536 7.91 -15.81 12.00
C ALA A 536 7.03 -15.63 10.76
N GLU A 537 7.07 -14.45 10.13
CA GLU A 537 6.36 -14.13 8.90
C GLU A 537 7.34 -13.63 7.85
N LEU A 538 7.15 -14.07 6.61
CA LEU A 538 7.84 -13.60 5.41
C LEU A 538 6.79 -13.04 4.46
N ASN A 539 6.99 -11.81 3.97
CA ASN A 539 6.08 -11.11 3.07
C ASN A 539 4.61 -11.24 3.50
N PRO A 540 4.24 -10.81 4.72
CA PRO A 540 2.93 -11.06 5.28
C PRO A 540 1.80 -10.45 4.44
N GLN A 541 2.09 -9.46 3.58
CA GLN A 541 1.17 -8.88 2.60
C GLN A 541 0.64 -9.93 1.60
N VAL A 542 1.46 -10.91 1.22
CA VAL A 542 1.08 -12.03 0.36
C VAL A 542 0.36 -13.07 1.23
N SER A 543 -0.96 -12.91 1.40
CA SER A 543 -1.78 -13.79 2.24
C SER A 543 -2.84 -14.60 1.47
N GLY A 544 -2.99 -14.31 0.18
CA GLY A 544 -4.04 -14.86 -0.67
C GLY A 544 -5.36 -14.09 -0.69
N LEU A 545 -5.54 -13.15 0.24
CA LEU A 545 -6.75 -12.30 0.31
C LEU A 545 -6.66 -11.01 -0.48
N PHE A 546 -5.45 -10.63 -0.86
CA PHE A 546 -5.15 -9.35 -1.50
C PHE A 546 -4.50 -9.63 -2.85
N VAL A 547 -4.36 -8.59 -3.66
CA VAL A 547 -3.75 -8.73 -5.00
C VAL A 547 -2.22 -8.71 -4.96
N ASP A 548 -1.63 -8.62 -3.77
CA ASP A 548 -0.17 -8.66 -3.59
C ASP A 548 0.42 -9.97 -4.14
N ARG A 549 1.37 -9.83 -5.07
CA ARG A 549 2.07 -10.92 -5.74
C ARG A 549 3.33 -11.36 -4.98
N GLY A 550 3.75 -12.61 -5.20
CA GLY A 550 4.98 -13.17 -4.65
C GLY A 550 4.72 -14.41 -3.81
N VAL A 551 5.62 -14.65 -2.84
CA VAL A 551 5.54 -15.75 -1.89
C VAL A 551 5.52 -15.18 -0.47
N GLY A 552 4.49 -15.54 0.28
CA GLY A 552 4.34 -15.26 1.70
C GLY A 552 4.45 -16.56 2.51
N GLY A 553 4.97 -16.45 3.73
CA GLY A 553 5.11 -17.58 4.64
C GLY A 553 4.84 -17.16 6.08
N ARG A 554 4.29 -18.07 6.88
CA ARG A 554 4.11 -17.92 8.32
C ARG A 554 4.49 -19.22 9.01
N VAL A 555 5.20 -19.13 10.11
CA VAL A 555 5.40 -20.23 11.06
C VAL A 555 5.01 -19.73 12.44
N HIS A 556 4.22 -20.52 13.16
CA HIS A 556 3.76 -20.20 14.49
C HIS A 556 3.94 -21.39 15.42
N TYR A 557 4.62 -21.17 16.54
CA TYR A 557 4.76 -22.15 17.61
C TYR A 557 4.11 -21.57 18.87
N GLU A 558 3.33 -22.41 19.55
CA GLU A 558 2.70 -22.08 20.82
C GLU A 558 2.86 -23.22 21.81
N ARG A 559 3.11 -22.86 23.06
CA ARG A 559 3.21 -23.77 24.20
C ARG A 559 2.44 -23.19 25.37
N ALA A 560 1.70 -24.04 26.06
CA ALA A 560 1.03 -23.74 27.31
C ALA A 560 1.38 -24.79 28.37
N ASP A 561 1.63 -24.33 29.59
CA ASP A 561 1.96 -25.17 30.75
C ASP A 561 1.08 -24.75 31.95
N GLY A 562 0.32 -25.68 32.54
CA GLY A 562 -0.59 -25.40 33.67
C GLY A 562 -1.74 -26.42 33.77
N ASP A 563 -2.91 -25.96 34.21
CA ASP A 563 -4.16 -26.75 34.20
C ASP A 563 -4.50 -27.22 32.78
N LEU A 564 -4.15 -26.38 31.80
CA LEU A 564 -4.14 -26.72 30.39
C LEU A 564 -2.68 -26.83 29.92
N SER A 565 -2.34 -27.93 29.27
CA SER A 565 -1.01 -28.14 28.71
C SER A 565 -1.10 -28.58 27.26
N TRP A 566 -0.48 -27.81 26.37
CA TRP A 566 -0.34 -28.18 24.98
C TRP A 566 0.91 -27.57 24.34
N GLN A 567 1.36 -28.16 23.24
CA GLN A 567 2.37 -27.63 22.33
C GLN A 567 1.85 -27.77 20.91
N ARG A 568 1.92 -26.70 20.13
CA ARG A 568 1.32 -26.61 18.81
C ARG A 568 2.27 -25.90 17.85
N LEU A 569 2.40 -26.46 16.65
CA LEU A 569 3.15 -25.88 15.54
C LEU A 569 2.23 -25.72 14.34
N GLU A 570 2.27 -24.56 13.70
CA GLU A 570 1.59 -24.24 12.46
C GLU A 570 2.56 -23.66 11.44
N ALA A 571 2.34 -23.99 10.18
CA ALA A 571 3.02 -23.39 9.05
C ALA A 571 2.02 -23.06 7.96
N GLY A 572 2.20 -21.92 7.31
CA GLY A 572 1.38 -21.47 6.19
C GLY A 572 2.25 -20.90 5.09
N VAL A 573 1.88 -21.16 3.84
CA VAL A 573 2.52 -20.61 2.64
C VAL A 573 1.43 -20.09 1.72
N ALA A 574 1.62 -18.89 1.18
CA ALA A 574 0.77 -18.31 0.17
C ALA A 574 1.60 -17.89 -1.04
N ILE A 575 1.11 -18.17 -2.23
CA ILE A 575 1.76 -17.87 -3.51
C ILE A 575 0.72 -17.18 -4.38
N ARG A 576 1.08 -16.04 -4.94
CA ARG A 576 0.30 -15.38 -5.99
C ARG A 576 1.22 -14.96 -7.12
N ARG A 577 0.90 -15.39 -8.34
CA ARG A 577 1.71 -15.08 -9.52
C ARG A 577 0.86 -15.01 -10.77
N GLU A 578 1.19 -14.06 -11.62
CA GLU A 578 0.66 -13.90 -12.97
C GLU A 578 1.66 -14.52 -13.97
N VAL A 579 1.17 -15.41 -14.83
CA VAL A 579 1.94 -16.04 -15.90
C VAL A 579 1.20 -15.79 -17.21
N GLY A 580 1.62 -14.75 -17.93
CA GLY A 580 0.89 -14.27 -19.11
C GLY A 580 -0.54 -13.86 -18.72
N PRO A 581 -1.58 -14.43 -19.34
CA PRO A 581 -2.97 -14.14 -19.00
C PRO A 581 -3.52 -14.97 -17.83
N LEU A 582 -2.74 -15.91 -17.28
CA LEU A 582 -3.15 -16.76 -16.17
C LEU A 582 -2.81 -16.12 -14.83
N GLU A 583 -3.78 -16.11 -13.92
CA GLU A 583 -3.62 -15.74 -12.53
C GLU A 583 -3.59 -17.00 -11.68
N ILE A 584 -2.46 -17.26 -11.03
CA ILE A 584 -2.29 -18.43 -10.17
C ILE A 584 -2.23 -17.96 -8.73
N TYR A 585 -3.10 -18.53 -7.91
CA TYR A 585 -3.09 -18.39 -6.48
C TYR A 585 -3.01 -19.77 -5.85
N ALA A 586 -2.13 -19.94 -4.87
CA ALA A 586 -2.10 -21.13 -4.04
C ALA A 586 -1.88 -20.75 -2.58
N ARG A 587 -2.50 -21.48 -1.67
CA ARG A 587 -2.26 -21.37 -0.24
C ARG A 587 -2.34 -22.73 0.40
N GLY A 588 -1.37 -23.04 1.23
CA GLY A 588 -1.36 -24.23 2.07
C GLY A 588 -1.15 -23.81 3.52
N ASP A 589 -1.90 -24.42 4.42
CA ASP A 589 -1.73 -24.29 5.85
C ASP A 589 -1.67 -25.70 6.45
N ALA A 590 -0.79 -25.91 7.42
CA ALA A 590 -0.61 -27.19 8.10
C ALA A 590 -0.28 -26.97 9.56
N GLY A 591 -0.63 -27.93 10.40
CA GLY A 591 -0.33 -27.86 11.83
C GLY A 591 -0.33 -29.22 12.50
N THR A 592 0.34 -29.26 13.66
CA THR A 592 0.45 -30.44 14.51
C THR A 592 0.50 -30.05 15.98
N LEU A 593 -0.18 -30.85 16.81
CA LEU A 593 0.02 -30.87 18.25
C LEU A 593 1.17 -31.82 18.59
N LEU A 594 2.08 -31.34 19.42
CA LEU A 594 3.30 -32.04 19.84
C LEU A 594 3.17 -32.67 21.24
N SER A 595 2.00 -32.55 21.86
CA SER A 595 1.71 -32.99 23.22
C SER A 595 0.26 -33.46 23.35
N ALA A 596 -0.16 -33.83 24.56
CA ALA A 596 -1.56 -34.15 24.86
C ALA A 596 -2.49 -33.02 24.38
N PRO A 597 -3.59 -33.36 23.67
CA PRO A 597 -4.51 -32.38 23.14
C PRO A 597 -5.49 -31.87 24.21
N VAL A 598 -5.87 -30.61 24.07
CA VAL A 598 -7.06 -30.02 24.71
C VAL A 598 -8.08 -29.67 23.61
N PRO A 599 -9.40 -29.72 23.86
CA PRO A 599 -10.41 -29.52 22.82
C PRO A 599 -10.17 -28.28 21.96
N GLN A 600 -9.86 -27.16 22.60
CA GLN A 600 -9.64 -25.86 21.96
C GLN A 600 -8.31 -25.74 21.19
N ALA A 601 -7.42 -26.74 21.25
CA ALA A 601 -6.15 -26.76 20.54
C ALA A 601 -6.13 -27.73 19.35
N LEU A 602 -7.14 -28.59 19.22
CA LEU A 602 -7.30 -29.50 18.08
C LEU A 602 -7.52 -28.74 16.78
N PHE A 603 -7.10 -29.35 15.68
CA PHE A 603 -7.35 -28.83 14.34
C PHE A 603 -8.69 -29.33 13.83
N GLU A 604 -9.48 -28.40 13.29
CA GLU A 604 -10.79 -28.67 12.72
C GLU A 604 -10.87 -28.04 11.33
N ILE A 605 -11.35 -28.80 10.36
CA ILE A 605 -11.54 -28.35 8.98
C ILE A 605 -12.91 -28.78 8.45
N GLY A 606 -13.51 -27.91 7.65
CA GLY A 606 -14.85 -28.08 7.11
C GLY A 606 -15.25 -26.86 6.27
N SER A 607 -16.56 -26.65 6.12
CA SER A 607 -17.13 -25.61 5.25
C SER A 607 -16.48 -24.23 5.44
N GLY A 608 -16.46 -23.71 6.68
CA GLY A 608 -15.97 -22.36 7.00
C GLY A 608 -14.45 -22.22 7.03
N GLU A 609 -13.75 -23.35 7.16
CA GLU A 609 -12.30 -23.44 7.34
C GLU A 609 -11.55 -23.65 6.02
N GLY A 610 -12.28 -23.80 4.90
CA GLY A 610 -11.72 -23.80 3.54
C GLY A 610 -12.06 -25.02 2.71
N LEU A 611 -12.84 -25.97 3.25
CA LEU A 611 -13.36 -27.15 2.57
C LEU A 611 -14.86 -26.99 2.28
N SER A 612 -15.19 -26.11 1.33
CA SER A 612 -16.57 -25.66 1.08
C SER A 612 -17.58 -26.75 0.69
N ALA A 613 -17.12 -27.92 0.26
CA ALA A 613 -17.97 -29.06 -0.12
C ALA A 613 -18.37 -29.96 1.06
N TYR A 614 -17.85 -29.67 2.26
CA TYR A 614 -18.03 -30.46 3.46
C TYR A 614 -18.84 -29.68 4.49
N GLU A 615 -19.36 -30.38 5.50
CA GLU A 615 -20.13 -29.78 6.56
C GLU A 615 -19.27 -28.95 7.53
N TYR A 616 -19.94 -28.29 8.47
CA TYR A 616 -19.30 -27.54 9.55
C TYR A 616 -18.33 -28.44 10.32
N LYS A 617 -17.03 -28.11 10.28
CA LYS A 617 -15.96 -28.82 11.01
C LYS A 617 -16.08 -30.35 10.95
N GLU A 618 -16.40 -30.88 9.77
CA GLU A 618 -16.63 -32.31 9.55
C GLU A 618 -15.43 -33.17 9.94
N PHE A 619 -14.22 -32.61 9.84
CA PHE A 619 -12.98 -33.31 10.18
C PHE A 619 -12.26 -32.64 11.34
N ALA A 620 -11.82 -33.43 12.32
CA ALA A 620 -11.02 -33.00 13.45
C ALA A 620 -9.78 -33.89 13.63
N GLY A 621 -8.71 -33.37 14.24
CA GLY A 621 -7.49 -34.12 14.50
C GLY A 621 -6.44 -33.36 15.31
N ASP A 622 -5.40 -34.07 15.74
CA ASP A 622 -4.20 -33.48 16.35
C ASP A 622 -3.14 -33.09 15.31
N ARG A 623 -3.37 -33.46 14.05
CA ARG A 623 -2.66 -32.96 12.87
C ARG A 623 -3.67 -32.59 11.80
N ALA A 624 -3.37 -31.55 11.04
CA ALA A 624 -4.17 -31.19 9.88
C ALA A 624 -3.32 -30.50 8.83
N ALA A 625 -3.74 -30.64 7.58
CA ALA A 625 -3.28 -29.79 6.50
C ALA A 625 -4.43 -29.47 5.56
N ILE A 626 -4.43 -28.24 5.04
CA ILE A 626 -5.36 -27.78 4.02
C ILE A 626 -4.59 -27.04 2.94
N GLY A 627 -4.94 -27.32 1.68
CA GLY A 627 -4.38 -26.70 0.50
C GLY A 627 -5.49 -26.23 -0.42
N ARG A 628 -5.30 -25.04 -1.00
CA ARG A 628 -6.12 -24.53 -2.09
C ARG A 628 -5.24 -23.98 -3.19
N ALA A 629 -5.61 -24.28 -4.43
CA ALA A 629 -4.98 -23.72 -5.60
C ALA A 629 -6.08 -23.28 -6.57
N VAL A 630 -5.97 -22.07 -7.10
CA VAL A 630 -6.89 -21.50 -8.08
C VAL A 630 -6.08 -20.99 -9.26
N ALA A 631 -6.47 -21.43 -10.45
CA ALA A 631 -5.99 -20.89 -11.71
C ALA A 631 -7.14 -20.13 -12.37
N GLY A 632 -6.96 -18.83 -12.54
CA GLY A 632 -7.87 -17.92 -13.23
C GLY A 632 -7.35 -17.56 -14.62
N TYR A 633 -8.26 -17.40 -15.57
CA TYR A 633 -8.00 -16.86 -16.89
C TYR A 633 -9.04 -15.78 -17.20
N ASN A 634 -8.58 -14.54 -17.32
CA ASN A 634 -9.44 -13.42 -17.68
C ASN A 634 -9.50 -13.29 -19.21
N PHE A 635 -10.70 -13.32 -19.77
CA PHE A 635 -10.88 -13.24 -21.21
C PHE A 635 -10.43 -11.88 -21.78
N PRO A 636 -9.96 -11.84 -23.05
CA PRO A 636 -9.51 -10.61 -23.72
C PRO A 636 -10.65 -9.73 -24.27
N PHE A 637 -11.84 -9.80 -23.69
CA PHE A 637 -12.97 -8.94 -24.06
C PHE A 637 -13.53 -8.24 -22.82
N LEU A 638 -14.17 -7.08 -23.03
CA LEU A 638 -14.69 -6.22 -21.94
C LEU A 638 -13.64 -5.81 -20.89
N ARG A 639 -12.35 -5.85 -21.25
CA ARG A 639 -11.24 -5.30 -20.44
C ARG A 639 -11.19 -3.78 -20.49
N ALA A 640 -11.66 -3.19 -21.58
CA ALA A 640 -11.65 -1.74 -21.72
C ALA A 640 -12.49 -1.09 -20.58
N PRO A 641 -12.01 0.02 -20.01
CA PRO A 641 -12.74 0.75 -18.99
C PRO A 641 -14.09 1.25 -19.55
N ILE A 642 -15.15 1.10 -18.77
CA ILE A 642 -16.51 1.51 -19.14
C ILE A 642 -16.67 2.98 -18.76
N ARG A 643 -16.94 3.82 -19.75
CA ARG A 643 -17.15 5.26 -19.55
C ARG A 643 -18.64 5.55 -19.44
N LEU A 644 -19.05 6.03 -18.27
CA LEU A 644 -20.41 6.42 -17.95
C LEU A 644 -20.55 7.96 -17.99
N PRO A 645 -21.78 8.50 -18.02
CA PRO A 645 -21.99 9.94 -17.93
C PRO A 645 -21.34 10.56 -16.69
N GLY A 646 -20.90 11.83 -16.79
CA GLY A 646 -20.34 12.57 -15.65
C GLY A 646 -18.88 12.23 -15.29
N ASN A 647 -18.06 11.81 -16.27
CA ASN A 647 -16.65 11.41 -16.09
C ASN A 647 -16.44 10.17 -15.19
N LEU A 648 -17.51 9.42 -14.89
CA LEU A 648 -17.41 8.17 -14.15
C LEU A 648 -16.83 7.09 -15.07
N ILE A 649 -15.75 6.48 -14.64
CA ILE A 649 -15.10 5.35 -15.30
C ILE A 649 -15.16 4.15 -14.37
N VAL A 650 -15.76 3.07 -14.85
CA VAL A 650 -15.75 1.79 -14.15
C VAL A 650 -14.65 0.93 -14.76
N PRO A 651 -13.88 0.17 -13.95
CA PRO A 651 -12.93 -0.80 -14.49
C PRO A 651 -13.62 -1.73 -15.48
N GLY A 652 -12.87 -2.23 -16.45
CA GLY A 652 -13.40 -3.27 -17.35
C GLY A 652 -13.88 -4.47 -16.53
N ILE A 653 -15.04 -5.02 -16.87
CA ILE A 653 -15.59 -6.20 -16.19
C ILE A 653 -14.63 -7.39 -16.36
N ALA A 654 -13.96 -7.47 -17.52
CA ALA A 654 -12.95 -8.48 -17.84
C ALA A 654 -13.34 -9.88 -17.34
N PRO A 655 -14.48 -10.43 -17.82
CA PRO A 655 -14.96 -11.71 -17.32
C PRO A 655 -13.90 -12.78 -17.50
N GLY A 656 -13.87 -13.73 -16.60
CA GLY A 656 -12.91 -14.82 -16.62
C GLY A 656 -13.53 -16.12 -16.15
N ILE A 657 -12.77 -17.18 -16.33
CA ILE A 657 -13.04 -18.48 -15.71
C ILE A 657 -11.94 -18.74 -14.69
N ALA A 658 -12.32 -19.35 -13.57
CA ALA A 658 -11.36 -19.85 -12.61
C ALA A 658 -11.71 -21.29 -12.26
N ALA A 659 -10.70 -22.13 -12.18
CA ALA A 659 -10.81 -23.48 -11.67
C ALA A 659 -9.97 -23.57 -10.39
N GLY A 660 -10.59 -24.10 -9.34
CA GLY A 660 -9.97 -24.25 -8.04
C GLY A 660 -9.99 -25.70 -7.58
N VAL A 661 -8.93 -26.12 -6.90
CA VAL A 661 -8.88 -27.39 -6.17
C VAL A 661 -8.64 -27.07 -4.71
N HIS A 662 -9.44 -27.67 -3.84
CA HIS A 662 -9.33 -27.61 -2.40
C HIS A 662 -9.15 -29.03 -1.90
N ALA A 663 -8.16 -29.26 -1.05
CA ALA A 663 -7.90 -30.56 -0.45
C ALA A 663 -7.44 -30.35 0.99
N GLY A 664 -7.80 -31.27 1.87
CA GLY A 664 -7.34 -31.24 3.24
C GLY A 664 -7.49 -32.60 3.87
N TRP A 665 -6.83 -32.78 5.01
CA TRP A 665 -6.94 -33.98 5.83
C TRP A 665 -6.70 -33.61 7.28
N THR A 666 -7.26 -34.42 8.17
CA THR A 666 -6.92 -34.47 9.59
C THR A 666 -6.46 -35.88 9.95
N GLU A 667 -5.62 -35.99 10.98
CA GLU A 667 -5.20 -37.26 11.55
C GLU A 667 -5.37 -37.19 13.06
N ILE A 668 -5.73 -38.34 13.65
CA ILE A 668 -5.74 -38.57 15.09
C ILE A 668 -4.55 -39.47 15.38
N SER A 669 -3.45 -38.89 15.87
CA SER A 669 -2.19 -39.62 16.04
C SER A 669 -2.05 -40.34 17.39
N SER A 670 -3.01 -40.18 18.30
CA SER A 670 -2.97 -40.79 19.64
C SER A 670 -4.36 -41.08 20.23
N ALA A 671 -4.44 -42.08 21.12
CA ALA A 671 -5.64 -42.37 21.91
C ALA A 671 -6.02 -41.25 22.90
N ALA A 672 -5.10 -40.33 23.18
CA ALA A 672 -5.42 -39.10 23.91
C ALA A 672 -6.22 -38.12 23.04
N ALA A 673 -5.86 -37.99 21.76
CA ALA A 673 -6.61 -37.20 20.79
C ALA A 673 -7.99 -37.80 20.50
N GLU A 674 -8.07 -39.12 20.36
CA GLU A 674 -9.34 -39.83 20.13
C GLU A 674 -10.36 -39.60 21.26
N ARG A 675 -9.90 -39.52 22.53
CA ARG A 675 -10.81 -39.28 23.67
C ARG A 675 -11.32 -37.85 23.80
N VAL A 676 -10.68 -36.90 23.11
CA VAL A 676 -11.00 -35.46 23.20
C VAL A 676 -11.95 -35.03 22.07
N ILE A 677 -11.94 -35.76 20.95
CA ILE A 677 -12.87 -35.61 19.81
C ILE A 677 -14.15 -36.38 20.13
#